data_AF-A0A5K4EFD3-F1
#
_entry.id   AF-A0A5K4EFD3-F1
#
_cell.length_a   1.000
_cell.length_b   1.000
_cell.length_c   1.000
_cell.angle_alpha   90.00
_cell.angle_beta   90.00
_cell.angle_gamma   90.00
#
_symmetry.space_group_name_H-M   'P 1'
#
loop_
_entity.id
_entity.type
_entity.pdbx_description
1 polymer ?
#
loop_
_entity_poly.entity_id
_entity_poly.type
_entity_poly.pdbx_seq_one_letter_code
_entity_poly.pdbx_strand_id
1 'polypeptide(L)'
;MDITNAFFSACRIGLEPGELLHSSWFDLQYSMSAIEVMDPKMDARIQGNRKIVTVCEALSSEQLPLGPFSSLYELLGIIDELLAAFVNWLTGDSLAQSIFICMYMHCTQLIRDKYLAAFCELLRRSVYQLRDIISTVGVFDEEDHDILTHGMPIHEPSHMFDVYDSFRNECLHKLSVLELTAHVNDLNGNLESESTMFADREEKLLMGLKSRLQFVQALLLFTNSISECIHPTRVDFNQDLFEGYTHADLDFSGQNSSSKLYEDQNNTEVVWDSFIDFCRKVSQHISTLKSLSDILVETSNIGKMAGEGKLKPKDAAYGLPGFEVFLNQASIPPFLPKVANIHNRHKSFVYFSSLFTRLHHILCTYENFALWHDLHPEPLRIHSLWTFIQKSGQISCPYVKALLFPDDPSKVNEPLLTTCVLSRTITYTFYSALMWQGKVIDFKPQSFSPMYFRYFLNSWHQLEPTTHRPLIENVISNIPELMSFFTTLSTHFAHIPAIYCLNRSRQRSALGPWLKNLPDLLDECAHVEFVIGVELRNKLANKTTDCFESVGKLEVLSTQKTVVPVQINLSCFITYMYYYLAWDYVVSGFQLELYSSSEWLFIYAFMIHLFQNLASLIKSLSGNSIVSGSEGRTTLENESADSKGLNKQVDKCDSVNGVERLDNRQRKKKKKHREKCNVSSVHNKSIEISNIANFNSVVKPISPMIHEIGSTFEFCNTPSRSTQLFL
;
A
#
# COMPACT_ATOMS: atom_id res chain seq x y z
N MET A 1 8.90 -50.07 27.70
CA MET A 1 10.08 -50.93 27.43
C MET A 1 11.20 -49.99 27.05
N ASP A 2 12.35 -50.04 27.72
CA ASP A 2 13.51 -49.25 27.32
C ASP A 2 14.21 -49.94 26.15
N ILE A 3 14.49 -49.19 25.07
CA ILE A 3 15.15 -49.66 23.86
C ILE A 3 16.52 -49.02 23.62
N THR A 4 16.99 -48.15 24.53
CA THR A 4 18.18 -47.30 24.34
C THR A 4 19.42 -48.09 23.93
N ASN A 5 19.75 -49.15 24.68
CA ASN A 5 20.91 -50.01 24.38
C ASN A 5 20.75 -50.81 23.08
N ALA A 6 19.52 -51.21 22.73
CA ALA A 6 19.23 -51.93 21.49
C ALA A 6 19.35 -50.99 20.28
N PHE A 7 18.85 -49.76 20.39
CA PHE A 7 18.94 -48.72 19.38
C PHE A 7 20.40 -48.38 19.05
N PHE A 8 21.23 -48.03 20.05
CA PHE A 8 22.65 -47.75 19.82
C PHE A 8 23.42 -48.95 19.26
N SER A 9 23.06 -50.17 19.67
CA SER A 9 23.66 -51.39 19.11
C SER A 9 23.28 -51.60 17.64
N ALA A 10 22.03 -51.34 17.26
CA ALA A 10 21.57 -51.42 15.88
C ALA A 10 22.25 -50.36 15.00
N CYS A 11 22.29 -49.10 15.43
CA CYS A 11 22.96 -48.02 14.69
C CYS A 11 24.45 -48.31 14.45
N ARG A 12 25.18 -48.84 15.45
CA ARG A 12 26.60 -49.18 15.29
C ARG A 12 26.86 -50.36 14.32
N ILE A 13 25.88 -51.22 14.10
CA ILE A 13 26.00 -52.39 13.22
C ILE A 13 25.47 -52.10 11.80
N GLY A 14 24.47 -51.22 11.69
CA GLY A 14 23.71 -51.01 10.45
C GLY A 14 23.80 -49.63 9.81
N LEU A 15 24.68 -48.73 10.29
CA LEU A 15 24.95 -47.42 9.67
C LEU A 15 26.45 -47.12 9.64
N GLU A 16 26.97 -46.80 8.45
CA GLU A 16 28.31 -46.24 8.25
C GLU A 16 28.33 -44.70 8.45
N PRO A 17 29.51 -44.08 8.68
CA PRO A 17 29.61 -42.63 8.84
C PRO A 17 29.12 -41.86 7.60
N GLY A 18 28.02 -41.12 7.77
CA GLY A 18 27.36 -40.36 6.69
C GLY A 18 26.06 -41.00 6.19
N GLU A 19 25.74 -42.22 6.60
CA GLU A 19 24.43 -42.83 6.33
C GLU A 19 23.36 -42.32 7.31
N LEU A 20 22.12 -42.22 6.83
CA LEU A 20 20.97 -41.76 7.60
C LEU A 20 19.76 -42.66 7.34
N LEU A 21 19.18 -43.21 8.40
CA LEU A 21 17.99 -44.05 8.31
C LEU A 21 16.72 -43.20 8.41
N HIS A 22 15.97 -43.11 7.32
CA HIS A 22 14.67 -42.42 7.26
C HIS A 22 13.67 -43.17 6.38
N SER A 23 12.40 -42.74 6.40
CA SER A 23 11.39 -43.24 5.46
C SER A 23 11.72 -42.77 4.04
N SER A 24 11.44 -43.59 3.02
CA SER A 24 11.58 -43.21 1.61
C SER A 24 10.65 -42.07 1.17
N TRP A 25 9.70 -41.67 2.02
CA TRP A 25 8.78 -40.56 1.83
C TRP A 25 9.24 -39.26 2.53
N PHE A 26 10.32 -39.32 3.31
CA PHE A 26 10.87 -38.18 4.05
C PHE A 26 12.02 -37.54 3.25
N ASP A 27 11.85 -36.28 2.85
CA ASP A 27 12.92 -35.45 2.29
C ASP A 27 13.70 -34.78 3.43
N LEU A 28 15.03 -34.73 3.31
CA LEU A 28 15.91 -34.01 4.22
C LEU A 28 15.63 -32.50 4.25
N GLN A 29 14.97 -31.94 3.23
CA GLN A 29 14.49 -30.54 3.26
C GLN A 29 13.61 -30.26 4.50
N TYR A 30 12.76 -31.22 4.91
CA TYR A 30 11.94 -31.07 6.13
C TYR A 30 12.76 -31.05 7.43
N SER A 31 14.01 -31.53 7.41
CA SER A 31 14.90 -31.44 8.58
C SER A 31 15.51 -30.04 8.77
N MET A 32 15.46 -29.17 7.75
CA MET A 32 16.02 -27.81 7.84
C MET A 32 15.23 -26.89 8.77
N SER A 33 13.96 -27.19 9.06
CA SER A 33 13.11 -26.48 10.02
C SER A 33 13.00 -27.20 11.38
N ALA A 34 13.79 -28.26 11.60
CA ALA A 34 13.75 -29.03 12.84
C ALA A 34 14.34 -28.25 14.03
N ILE A 35 13.79 -28.51 15.22
CA ILE A 35 14.29 -27.98 16.49
C ILE A 35 15.45 -28.85 16.99
N GLU A 36 16.61 -28.24 17.24
CA GLU A 36 17.65 -28.86 18.05
C GLU A 36 17.37 -28.62 19.54
N VAL A 37 17.04 -29.70 20.26
CA VAL A 37 16.83 -29.71 21.71
C VAL A 37 18.18 -29.57 22.41
N MET A 38 18.24 -28.83 23.52
CA MET A 38 19.49 -28.48 24.23
C MET A 38 20.43 -27.46 23.53
N ASP A 39 20.09 -26.91 22.36
CA ASP A 39 20.80 -25.72 21.83
C ASP A 39 20.23 -24.40 22.39
N PRO A 40 21.04 -23.49 22.99
CA PRO A 40 20.58 -22.22 23.60
C PRO A 40 19.85 -21.22 22.69
N LYS A 41 19.90 -21.40 21.37
CA LYS A 41 19.18 -20.63 20.35
C LYS A 41 17.97 -21.41 19.83
N MET A 42 18.14 -22.68 19.47
CA MET A 42 17.13 -23.52 18.80
C MET A 42 16.18 -24.25 19.76
N ASP A 43 16.50 -24.39 21.05
CA ASP A 43 15.57 -24.80 22.11
C ASP A 43 15.08 -23.60 22.94
N ALA A 44 13.76 -23.45 23.03
CA ALA A 44 13.13 -22.38 23.82
C ALA A 44 13.06 -22.73 25.32
N ARG A 45 13.08 -24.03 25.67
CA ARG A 45 12.87 -24.53 27.03
C ARG A 45 14.14 -24.60 27.87
N ILE A 46 15.30 -24.26 27.32
CA ILE A 46 16.53 -24.09 28.08
C ILE A 46 16.37 -22.88 29.00
N GLN A 47 16.19 -23.18 30.29
CA GLN A 47 16.07 -22.19 31.33
C GLN A 47 17.31 -21.30 31.39
N GLY A 48 17.07 -19.98 31.43
CA GLY A 48 18.09 -19.02 31.82
C GLY A 48 18.33 -19.04 33.33
N ASN A 49 18.93 -17.98 33.85
CA ASN A 49 19.20 -17.84 35.28
C ASN A 49 17.93 -17.67 36.15
N ARG A 50 16.77 -17.46 35.53
CA ARG A 50 15.46 -17.37 36.20
C ARG A 50 14.47 -18.42 35.70
N LYS A 51 13.55 -18.84 36.59
CA LYS A 51 12.38 -19.64 36.23
C LYS A 51 11.39 -18.79 35.43
N ILE A 52 10.83 -19.37 34.36
CA ILE A 52 9.67 -18.84 33.63
C ILE A 52 8.41 -19.17 34.45
N VAL A 53 7.50 -18.19 34.60
CA VAL A 53 6.26 -18.37 35.37
C VAL A 53 5.06 -18.36 34.43
N THR A 54 4.24 -19.41 34.47
CA THR A 54 2.99 -19.48 33.69
C THR A 54 1.86 -18.66 34.33
N VAL A 55 0.82 -18.30 33.56
CA VAL A 55 -0.35 -17.56 34.10
C VAL A 55 -0.98 -18.29 35.29
N CYS A 56 -1.18 -19.62 35.18
CA CYS A 56 -1.76 -20.42 36.25
C CYS A 56 -0.88 -20.48 37.51
N GLU A 57 0.45 -20.56 37.36
CA GLU A 57 1.36 -20.49 38.51
C GLU A 57 1.35 -19.10 39.15
N ALA A 58 1.34 -18.02 38.35
CA ALA A 58 1.31 -16.65 38.86
C ALA A 58 0.00 -16.33 39.62
N LEU A 59 -1.14 -16.84 39.14
CA LEU A 59 -2.43 -16.79 39.83
C LEU A 59 -2.42 -17.60 41.12
N SER A 60 -1.96 -18.86 41.06
CA SER A 60 -1.97 -19.79 42.21
C SER A 60 -0.98 -19.42 43.32
N SER A 61 0.04 -18.60 43.01
CA SER A 61 1.04 -18.10 43.96
C SER A 61 0.85 -16.63 44.34
N GLU A 62 -0.26 -16.01 43.92
CA GLU A 62 -0.60 -14.60 44.15
C GLU A 62 0.48 -13.60 43.66
N GLN A 63 1.30 -14.01 42.68
CA GLN A 63 2.35 -13.18 42.07
C GLN A 63 1.83 -12.22 41.00
N LEU A 64 0.63 -12.47 40.46
CA LEU A 64 -0.05 -11.58 39.51
C LEU A 64 -1.04 -10.66 40.25
N PRO A 65 -0.75 -9.37 40.45
CA PRO A 65 -1.66 -8.47 41.13
C PRO A 65 -2.87 -8.16 40.23
N LEU A 66 -4.02 -8.75 40.54
CA LEU A 66 -5.29 -8.51 39.84
C LEU A 66 -5.92 -7.13 40.16
N GLY A 67 -5.40 -6.44 41.18
CA GLY A 67 -5.83 -5.10 41.61
C GLY A 67 -6.92 -5.07 42.69
N PRO A 68 -7.43 -3.88 43.05
CA PRO A 68 -7.07 -2.57 42.49
C PRO A 68 -5.63 -2.13 42.78
N PHE A 69 -5.00 -1.38 41.89
CA PHE A 69 -3.62 -0.90 42.08
C PHE A 69 -3.57 0.35 42.97
N SER A 70 -2.79 0.29 44.06
CA SER A 70 -2.60 1.45 44.96
C SER A 70 -1.68 2.54 44.38
N SER A 71 -0.87 2.20 43.36
CA SER A 71 0.02 3.13 42.66
C SER A 71 -0.42 3.31 41.21
N LEU A 72 -0.79 4.54 40.88
CA LEU A 72 -1.11 4.99 39.54
C LEU A 72 0.14 5.02 38.64
N TYR A 73 1.32 5.29 39.21
CA TYR A 73 2.61 5.19 38.52
C TYR A 73 2.87 3.78 37.97
N GLU A 74 2.57 2.73 38.75
CA GLU A 74 2.72 1.34 38.32
C GLU A 74 1.67 0.93 37.29
N LEU A 75 0.39 1.26 37.52
CA LEU A 75 -0.70 1.01 36.57
C LEU A 75 -0.42 1.64 35.19
N LEU A 76 0.05 2.88 35.15
CA LEU A 76 0.48 3.54 33.91
C LEU A 76 1.66 2.85 33.24
N GLY A 77 2.60 2.30 34.02
CA GLY A 77 3.71 1.53 33.47
C GLY A 77 3.24 0.30 32.70
N ILE A 78 2.29 -0.46 33.25
CA ILE A 78 1.66 -1.63 32.61
C ILE A 78 0.97 -1.23 31.30
N ILE A 79 0.15 -0.17 31.36
CA ILE A 79 -0.65 0.32 30.23
C ILE A 79 0.26 0.85 29.10
N ASP A 80 1.25 1.68 29.43
CA ASP A 80 2.18 2.23 28.43
C ASP A 80 3.02 1.13 27.76
N GLU A 81 3.36 0.06 28.49
CA GLU A 81 4.11 -1.08 27.95
C GLU A 81 3.25 -1.98 27.06
N LEU A 82 1.97 -2.17 27.38
CA LEU A 82 0.98 -2.78 26.49
C LEU A 82 0.81 -1.98 25.19
N LEU A 83 0.79 -0.64 25.25
CA LEU A 83 0.76 0.20 24.05
C LEU A 83 2.06 0.10 23.23
N ALA A 84 3.22 -0.03 23.87
CA ALA A 84 4.48 -0.27 23.18
C ALA A 84 4.49 -1.64 22.47
N ALA A 85 4.00 -2.68 23.14
CA ALA A 85 3.82 -4.02 22.57
C ALA A 85 2.79 -4.03 21.42
N PHE A 86 1.73 -3.23 21.50
CA PHE A 86 0.80 -3.04 20.39
C PHE A 86 1.48 -2.41 19.16
N VAL A 87 2.46 -1.51 19.34
CA VAL A 87 3.29 -1.02 18.21
C VAL A 87 4.15 -2.12 17.62
N ASN A 88 4.81 -2.96 18.43
CA ASN A 88 5.58 -4.12 17.93
C ASN A 88 4.74 -4.98 16.97
N TRP A 89 3.52 -5.34 17.39
CA TRP A 89 2.57 -6.07 16.53
C TRP A 89 2.29 -5.32 15.22
N LEU A 90 1.88 -4.05 15.29
CA LEU A 90 1.61 -3.21 14.10
C LEU A 90 2.82 -3.01 13.17
N THR A 91 4.05 -3.27 13.64
CA THR A 91 5.28 -3.22 12.85
C THR A 91 5.75 -4.58 12.31
N GLY A 92 5.13 -5.70 12.70
CA GLY A 92 5.37 -7.02 12.13
C GLY A 92 5.63 -8.15 13.14
N ASP A 93 5.88 -7.86 14.42
CA ASP A 93 6.13 -8.92 15.43
C ASP A 93 4.87 -9.76 15.71
N SER A 94 5.06 -11.04 16.05
CA SER A 94 3.95 -11.93 16.38
C SER A 94 3.09 -11.42 17.54
N LEU A 95 1.78 -11.67 17.45
CA LEU A 95 0.83 -11.31 18.51
C LEU A 95 1.18 -11.97 19.85
N ALA A 96 1.70 -13.21 19.79
CA ALA A 96 2.11 -14.01 20.93
C ALA A 96 3.38 -13.48 21.63
N GLN A 97 4.31 -12.83 20.92
CA GLN A 97 5.57 -12.31 21.47
C GLN A 97 5.54 -10.81 21.77
N SER A 98 4.51 -10.12 21.29
CA SER A 98 4.28 -8.70 21.53
C SER A 98 3.25 -8.51 22.65
N ILE A 99 1.96 -8.44 22.33
CA ILE A 99 0.89 -8.07 23.26
C ILE A 99 0.69 -9.13 24.34
N PHE A 100 0.72 -10.42 23.95
CA PHE A 100 0.38 -11.51 24.86
C PHE A 100 1.53 -12.02 25.75
N ILE A 101 2.67 -11.33 25.79
CA ILE A 101 3.63 -11.49 26.91
C ILE A 101 3.04 -10.94 28.22
N CYS A 102 2.01 -10.09 28.11
CA CYS A 102 1.25 -9.55 29.23
C CYS A 102 0.18 -10.57 29.66
N MET A 103 0.34 -11.15 30.85
CA MET A 103 -0.58 -12.12 31.46
C MET A 103 -2.02 -11.59 31.58
N TYR A 104 -2.21 -10.29 31.82
CA TYR A 104 -3.54 -9.68 31.91
C TYR A 104 -4.37 -9.86 30.62
N MET A 105 -3.73 -9.94 29.46
CA MET A 105 -4.42 -10.17 28.17
C MET A 105 -4.94 -11.60 28.02
N HIS A 106 -4.41 -12.57 28.80
CA HIS A 106 -4.90 -13.95 28.82
C HIS A 106 -6.14 -14.14 29.69
N CYS A 107 -6.20 -13.39 30.79
CA CYS A 107 -7.19 -13.54 31.85
C CYS A 107 -7.95 -12.23 32.12
N THR A 108 -8.39 -11.54 31.06
CA THR A 108 -9.06 -10.24 31.16
C THR A 108 -10.30 -10.26 32.07
N GLN A 109 -10.97 -11.40 32.18
CA GLN A 109 -12.15 -11.58 33.05
C GLN A 109 -11.84 -11.63 34.55
N LEU A 110 -10.57 -11.80 34.94
CA LEU A 110 -10.13 -11.87 36.35
C LEU A 110 -9.57 -10.54 36.89
N ILE A 111 -9.40 -9.52 36.02
CA ILE A 111 -8.83 -8.22 36.42
C ILE A 111 -9.83 -7.47 37.30
N ARG A 112 -9.46 -7.20 38.55
CA ARG A 112 -10.27 -6.48 39.53
C ARG A 112 -10.10 -4.96 39.43
N ASP A 113 -8.93 -4.50 38.98
CA ASP A 113 -8.72 -3.08 38.67
C ASP A 113 -9.58 -2.66 37.47
N LYS A 114 -10.60 -1.85 37.72
CA LYS A 114 -11.58 -1.41 36.73
C LYS A 114 -10.96 -0.67 35.53
N TYR A 115 -9.89 0.09 35.76
CA TYR A 115 -9.23 0.85 34.69
C TYR A 115 -8.37 -0.08 33.81
N LEU A 116 -7.62 -1.00 34.41
CA LEU A 116 -6.87 -2.00 33.66
C LEU A 116 -7.80 -2.98 32.91
N ALA A 117 -8.90 -3.41 33.53
CA ALA A 117 -9.89 -4.29 32.92
C ALA A 117 -10.51 -3.66 31.66
N ALA A 118 -10.98 -2.41 31.78
CA ALA A 118 -11.52 -1.66 30.65
C ALA A 118 -10.46 -1.43 29.55
N PHE A 119 -9.22 -1.06 29.92
CA PHE A 119 -8.13 -0.88 28.96
C PHE A 119 -7.81 -2.17 28.17
N CYS A 120 -7.62 -3.30 28.87
CA CYS A 120 -7.30 -4.58 28.23
C CYS A 120 -8.43 -5.07 27.32
N GLU A 121 -9.69 -4.90 27.71
CA GLU A 121 -10.84 -5.30 26.90
C GLU A 121 -11.02 -4.42 25.66
N LEU A 122 -10.87 -3.09 25.79
CA LEU A 122 -10.84 -2.18 24.64
C LEU A 122 -9.70 -2.53 23.66
N LEU A 123 -8.50 -2.82 24.19
CA LEU A 123 -7.33 -3.16 23.38
C LEU A 123 -7.53 -4.49 22.66
N ARG A 124 -8.00 -5.53 23.38
CA ARG A 124 -8.28 -6.86 22.81
C ARG A 124 -9.23 -6.77 21.61
N ARG A 125 -10.34 -6.03 21.73
CA ARG A 125 -11.30 -5.80 20.64
C ARG A 125 -10.71 -4.98 19.50
N SER A 126 -9.92 -3.96 19.80
CA SER A 126 -9.25 -3.13 18.79
C SER A 126 -8.27 -3.96 17.94
N VAL A 127 -7.47 -4.82 18.59
CA VAL A 127 -6.52 -5.72 17.92
C VAL A 127 -7.29 -6.78 17.11
N TYR A 128 -8.41 -7.32 17.62
CA TYR A 128 -9.27 -8.25 16.89
C TYR A 128 -9.79 -7.64 15.58
N GLN A 129 -10.38 -6.45 15.64
CA GLN A 129 -10.89 -5.74 14.47
C GLN A 129 -9.76 -5.32 13.52
N LEU A 130 -8.62 -4.85 14.02
CA LEU A 130 -7.45 -4.53 13.18
C LEU A 130 -6.92 -5.75 12.44
N ARG A 131 -6.86 -6.91 13.10
CA ARG A 131 -6.42 -8.16 12.48
C ARG A 131 -7.34 -8.54 11.33
N ASP A 132 -8.66 -8.47 11.53
CA ASP A 132 -9.68 -8.72 10.51
C ASP A 132 -9.47 -7.78 9.30
N ILE A 133 -9.41 -6.47 9.54
CA ILE A 133 -9.17 -5.42 8.53
C ILE A 133 -7.85 -5.64 7.75
N ILE A 134 -6.76 -6.00 8.44
CA ILE A 134 -5.45 -6.28 7.82
C ILE A 134 -5.51 -7.56 6.95
N SER A 135 -6.16 -8.61 7.46
CA SER A 135 -6.33 -9.89 6.75
C SER A 135 -7.13 -9.72 5.45
N THR A 136 -8.19 -8.91 5.47
CA THR A 136 -9.07 -8.69 4.31
C THR A 136 -8.35 -8.10 3.10
N VAL A 137 -7.28 -7.33 3.31
CA VAL A 137 -6.53 -6.65 2.23
C VAL A 137 -5.51 -7.57 1.53
N GLY A 138 -5.31 -8.81 2.00
CA GLY A 138 -4.39 -9.76 1.35
C GLY A 138 -2.92 -9.45 1.62
N VAL A 139 -2.58 -9.26 2.88
CA VAL A 139 -1.20 -9.02 3.36
C VAL A 139 -0.43 -10.35 3.39
N PHE A 140 0.86 -10.33 3.02
CA PHE A 140 1.69 -11.54 3.04
C PHE A 140 2.13 -11.88 4.46
N ASP A 141 1.73 -13.06 4.92
CA ASP A 141 2.13 -13.60 6.23
C ASP A 141 3.65 -13.72 6.33
N GLU A 142 4.17 -13.55 7.56
CA GLU A 142 5.60 -13.53 7.94
C GLU A 142 6.50 -12.46 7.25
N GLU A 143 6.14 -11.92 6.08
CA GLU A 143 6.90 -10.89 5.37
C GLU A 143 6.43 -9.47 5.67
N ASP A 144 5.11 -9.25 5.62
CA ASP A 144 4.51 -7.95 5.91
C ASP A 144 4.05 -7.86 7.38
N HIS A 145 3.37 -8.88 7.87
CA HIS A 145 2.77 -8.93 9.20
C HIS A 145 2.39 -10.36 9.59
N ASP A 146 2.68 -10.79 10.82
CA ASP A 146 2.15 -12.03 11.38
C ASP A 146 0.66 -11.84 11.77
N ILE A 147 -0.21 -12.51 11.02
CA ILE A 147 -1.66 -12.51 11.20
C ILE A 147 -2.12 -13.66 12.12
N LEU A 148 -1.26 -14.64 12.40
CA LEU A 148 -1.63 -15.83 13.15
C LEU A 148 -1.80 -15.51 14.64
N THR A 149 -2.93 -15.96 15.19
CA THR A 149 -3.23 -15.75 16.61
C THR A 149 -2.41 -16.66 17.51
N HIS A 150 -1.83 -17.75 17.00
CA HIS A 150 -1.03 -18.70 17.79
C HIS A 150 -1.78 -19.24 19.03
N GLY A 151 -3.10 -19.40 18.94
CA GLY A 151 -3.97 -19.79 20.04
C GLY A 151 -4.23 -18.69 21.10
N MET A 152 -3.81 -17.45 20.88
CA MET A 152 -4.04 -16.35 21.83
C MET A 152 -5.53 -15.96 21.93
N PRO A 153 -6.09 -15.72 23.14
CA PRO A 153 -7.51 -15.45 23.35
C PRO A 153 -7.89 -14.02 22.95
N ILE A 154 -7.99 -13.79 21.64
CA ILE A 154 -8.32 -12.50 21.05
C ILE A 154 -9.81 -12.32 20.72
N HIS A 155 -10.56 -13.41 20.43
CA HIS A 155 -12.00 -13.36 20.16
C HIS A 155 -12.82 -13.16 21.44
N GLU A 156 -12.52 -13.95 22.47
CA GLU A 156 -13.15 -13.92 23.79
C GLU A 156 -12.10 -14.22 24.88
N PRO A 157 -12.36 -13.87 26.15
CA PRO A 157 -11.50 -14.26 27.28
C PRO A 157 -11.35 -15.79 27.38
N SER A 158 -10.18 -16.28 27.77
CA SER A 158 -9.93 -17.73 27.78
C SER A 158 -10.72 -18.45 28.87
N HIS A 159 -11.58 -19.38 28.46
CA HIS A 159 -12.35 -20.27 29.35
C HIS A 159 -11.49 -21.09 30.32
N MET A 160 -10.19 -21.25 30.03
CA MET A 160 -9.25 -21.91 30.95
C MET A 160 -9.24 -21.27 32.34
N PHE A 161 -9.52 -19.96 32.43
CA PHE A 161 -9.51 -19.21 33.69
C PHE A 161 -10.89 -19.10 34.35
N ASP A 162 -11.96 -19.64 33.75
CA ASP A 162 -13.30 -19.60 34.33
C ASP A 162 -13.40 -20.42 35.63
N VAL A 163 -12.46 -21.34 35.88
CA VAL A 163 -12.35 -22.10 37.16
C VAL A 163 -12.04 -21.19 38.35
N TYR A 164 -11.47 -20.00 38.14
CA TYR A 164 -11.23 -18.98 39.17
C TYR A 164 -12.48 -18.11 39.42
N ASP A 165 -13.68 -18.68 39.19
CA ASP A 165 -15.00 -18.02 39.07
C ASP A 165 -15.39 -17.10 40.24
N SER A 166 -14.86 -17.36 41.44
CA SER A 166 -15.17 -16.60 42.67
C SER A 166 -14.78 -15.11 42.63
N PHE A 167 -14.19 -14.63 41.53
CA PHE A 167 -13.63 -13.29 41.39
C PHE A 167 -14.05 -12.53 40.12
N ARG A 168 -15.12 -12.94 39.40
CA ARG A 168 -15.57 -12.19 38.22
C ARG A 168 -15.87 -10.73 38.56
N ASN A 169 -15.27 -9.82 37.79
CA ASN A 169 -15.72 -8.43 37.70
C ASN A 169 -16.98 -8.34 36.79
N GLU A 170 -17.49 -7.14 36.53
CA GLU A 170 -18.48 -6.95 35.46
C GLU A 170 -17.99 -7.62 34.17
N CYS A 171 -18.88 -8.35 33.47
CA CYS A 171 -18.50 -9.10 32.27
C CYS A 171 -18.35 -8.16 31.06
N LEU A 172 -17.31 -7.31 31.06
CA LEU A 172 -17.05 -6.30 30.03
C LEU A 172 -17.01 -6.90 28.62
N HIS A 173 -16.57 -8.16 28.48
CA HIS A 173 -16.59 -8.92 27.21
C HIS A 173 -17.99 -9.15 26.62
N LYS A 174 -19.07 -9.05 27.42
CA LYS A 174 -20.46 -9.18 26.97
C LYS A 174 -21.11 -7.85 26.58
N LEU A 175 -20.51 -6.72 26.93
CA LEU A 175 -21.02 -5.40 26.58
C LEU A 175 -20.86 -5.17 25.07
N SER A 176 -21.84 -4.54 24.43
CA SER A 176 -21.69 -3.99 23.09
C SER A 176 -20.61 -2.89 23.05
N VAL A 177 -20.17 -2.49 21.85
CA VAL A 177 -19.20 -1.38 21.69
C VAL A 177 -19.75 -0.08 22.29
N LEU A 178 -21.06 0.16 22.18
CA LEU A 178 -21.72 1.34 22.76
C LEU A 178 -21.74 1.30 24.30
N GLU A 179 -22.11 0.17 24.90
CA GLU A 179 -22.15 0.01 26.35
C GLU A 179 -20.75 0.06 26.97
N LEU A 180 -19.75 -0.57 26.34
CA LEU A 180 -18.35 -0.49 26.77
C LEU A 180 -17.81 0.95 26.67
N THR A 181 -18.17 1.68 25.62
CA THR A 181 -17.84 3.10 25.47
C THR A 181 -18.50 3.94 26.56
N ALA A 182 -19.76 3.67 26.91
CA ALA A 182 -20.46 4.36 27.99
C ALA A 182 -19.85 4.07 29.38
N HIS A 183 -19.51 2.81 29.66
CA HIS A 183 -18.80 2.41 30.89
C HIS A 183 -17.45 3.13 31.03
N VAL A 184 -16.67 3.22 29.95
CA VAL A 184 -15.37 3.94 29.95
C VAL A 184 -15.56 5.45 30.16
N ASN A 185 -16.66 6.03 29.66
CA ASN A 185 -16.98 7.44 29.92
C ASN A 185 -17.34 7.69 31.39
N ASP A 186 -18.09 6.78 32.02
CA ASP A 186 -18.37 6.84 33.47
C ASP A 186 -17.07 6.72 34.30
N LEU A 187 -16.21 5.74 33.98
CA LEU A 187 -14.88 5.60 34.61
C LEU A 187 -14.05 6.89 34.50
N ASN A 188 -14.04 7.52 33.32
CA ASN A 188 -13.31 8.77 33.08
C ASN A 188 -13.91 9.98 33.81
N GLY A 189 -15.23 10.00 34.06
CA GLY A 189 -15.89 11.03 34.88
C GLY A 189 -15.62 10.84 36.37
N ASN A 190 -15.67 9.60 36.85
CA ASN A 190 -15.43 9.25 38.25
C ASN A 190 -13.96 9.36 38.68
N LEU A 191 -13.01 9.32 37.72
CA LEU A 191 -11.57 9.51 37.97
C LEU A 191 -11.23 10.82 38.70
N GLU A 192 -12.02 11.88 38.50
CA GLU A 192 -11.82 13.17 39.16
C GLU A 192 -12.39 13.21 40.58
N SER A 193 -13.43 12.41 40.87
CA SER A 193 -14.16 12.38 42.16
C SER A 193 -13.61 11.37 43.17
N GLU A 194 -12.92 10.31 42.72
CA GLU A 194 -12.31 9.29 43.57
C GLU A 194 -11.03 9.80 44.27
N SER A 195 -11.25 10.57 45.33
CA SER A 195 -10.22 11.28 46.09
C SER A 195 -9.31 10.40 46.97
N THR A 196 -9.56 9.09 47.08
CA THR A 196 -8.91 8.21 48.08
C THR A 196 -8.29 6.90 47.55
N MET A 197 -8.44 6.55 46.26
CA MET A 197 -7.97 5.22 45.77
C MET A 197 -6.46 5.11 45.51
N PHE A 198 -5.79 6.19 45.08
CA PHE A 198 -4.37 6.15 44.69
C PHE A 198 -3.49 6.86 45.72
N ALA A 199 -2.40 6.20 46.15
CA ALA A 199 -1.47 6.74 47.14
C ALA A 199 -0.52 7.82 46.56
N ASP A 200 -0.31 7.81 45.25
CA ASP A 200 0.59 8.64 44.46
C ASP A 200 -0.17 9.62 43.54
N ARG A 201 -1.29 10.18 44.02
CA ARG A 201 -2.22 11.00 43.24
C ARG A 201 -1.61 12.33 42.77
N GLU A 202 -0.96 12.32 41.61
CA GLU A 202 -0.58 13.53 40.85
C GLU A 202 -1.56 13.80 39.70
N GLU A 203 -1.87 15.08 39.46
CA GLU A 203 -2.74 15.52 38.35
C GLU A 203 -2.22 15.05 36.98
N LYS A 204 -0.90 15.04 36.79
CA LYS A 204 -0.24 14.53 35.58
C LYS A 204 -0.46 13.03 35.36
N LEU A 205 -0.48 12.23 36.43
CA LEU A 205 -0.73 10.80 36.36
C LEU A 205 -2.21 10.51 36.07
N LEU A 206 -3.14 11.27 36.65
CA LEU A 206 -4.57 11.18 36.34
C LEU A 206 -4.87 11.54 34.88
N MET A 207 -4.33 12.66 34.39
CA MET A 207 -4.40 13.04 32.97
C MET A 207 -3.73 12.00 32.06
N GLY A 208 -2.63 11.41 32.53
CA GLY A 208 -2.00 10.23 31.95
C GLY A 208 -3.01 9.11 31.72
N LEU A 209 -3.61 8.57 32.79
CA LEU A 209 -4.51 7.42 32.70
C LEU A 209 -5.73 7.72 31.81
N LYS A 210 -6.34 8.90 31.99
CA LYS A 210 -7.47 9.39 31.18
C LYS A 210 -7.13 9.37 29.68
N SER A 211 -5.95 9.89 29.30
CA SER A 211 -5.51 9.91 27.90
C SER A 211 -5.30 8.52 27.28
N ARG A 212 -4.81 7.52 28.04
CA ARG A 212 -4.65 6.13 27.51
C ARG A 212 -5.99 5.43 27.33
N LEU A 213 -6.90 5.59 28.29
CA LEU A 213 -8.26 5.04 28.19
C LEU A 213 -9.00 5.64 27.01
N GLN A 214 -8.98 6.97 26.86
CA GLN A 214 -9.55 7.68 25.71
C GLN A 214 -8.88 7.27 24.39
N PHE A 215 -7.57 7.03 24.37
CA PHE A 215 -6.85 6.62 23.16
C PHE A 215 -7.34 5.26 22.64
N VAL A 216 -7.43 4.24 23.51
CA VAL A 216 -7.88 2.90 23.07
C VAL A 216 -9.41 2.86 22.85
N GLN A 217 -10.18 3.69 23.56
CA GLN A 217 -11.60 3.90 23.26
C GLN A 217 -11.79 4.50 21.86
N ALA A 218 -11.03 5.55 21.51
CA ALA A 218 -11.06 6.15 20.18
C ALA A 218 -10.54 5.17 19.10
N LEU A 219 -9.58 4.32 19.44
CA LEU A 219 -9.07 3.27 18.56
C LEU A 219 -10.15 2.24 18.25
N LEU A 220 -10.90 1.78 19.25
CA LEU A 220 -12.02 0.86 19.06
C LEU A 220 -13.12 1.48 18.18
N LEU A 221 -13.45 2.76 18.37
CA LEU A 221 -14.44 3.45 17.54
C LEU A 221 -13.97 3.62 16.08
N PHE A 222 -12.68 3.90 15.87
CA PHE A 222 -12.04 3.95 14.56
C PHE A 222 -12.11 2.58 13.86
N THR A 223 -11.69 1.51 14.52
CA THR A 223 -11.66 0.16 13.94
C THR A 223 -13.05 -0.38 13.68
N ASN A 224 -14.00 -0.13 14.58
CA ASN A 224 -15.39 -0.50 14.42
C ASN A 224 -16.03 0.20 13.22
N SER A 225 -15.78 1.50 13.04
CA SER A 225 -16.30 2.27 11.91
C SER A 225 -15.81 1.76 10.53
N ILE A 226 -14.64 1.14 10.49
CA ILE A 226 -14.11 0.50 9.27
C ILE A 226 -14.69 -0.91 9.11
N SER A 227 -14.73 -1.69 10.19
CA SER A 227 -15.27 -3.06 10.20
C SER A 227 -16.75 -3.09 9.77
N GLU A 228 -17.56 -2.12 10.20
CA GLU A 228 -18.96 -1.93 9.75
C GLU A 228 -19.10 -1.84 8.21
N CYS A 229 -18.13 -1.24 7.51
CA CYS A 229 -18.16 -1.09 6.05
C CYS A 229 -17.61 -2.33 5.30
N ILE A 230 -16.75 -3.12 5.95
CA ILE A 230 -16.23 -4.39 5.40
C ILE A 230 -17.28 -5.51 5.58
N HIS A 231 -17.96 -5.54 6.73
CA HIS A 231 -18.88 -6.60 7.11
C HIS A 231 -20.25 -6.07 7.59
N PRO A 232 -21.05 -5.44 6.71
CA PRO A 232 -22.34 -4.83 7.07
C PRO A 232 -23.40 -5.83 7.55
N THR A 233 -23.16 -7.14 7.43
CA THR A 233 -24.01 -8.23 7.93
C THR A 233 -23.47 -8.96 9.16
N ARG A 234 -22.26 -8.66 9.65
CA ARG A 234 -21.73 -9.23 10.91
C ARG A 234 -22.24 -8.44 12.13
N VAL A 235 -23.55 -8.55 12.39
CA VAL A 235 -24.16 -8.03 13.63
C VAL A 235 -24.00 -9.03 14.80
N ASP A 236 -23.79 -10.32 14.51
CA ASP A 236 -23.56 -11.36 15.52
C ASP A 236 -22.15 -11.97 15.41
N PHE A 237 -21.47 -12.07 16.55
CA PHE A 237 -20.22 -12.81 16.70
C PHE A 237 -20.47 -14.31 16.51
N ASN A 238 -20.02 -14.88 15.39
CA ASN A 238 -19.92 -16.33 15.21
C ASN A 238 -18.70 -16.70 14.36
N GLN A 239 -17.68 -17.22 15.06
CA GLN A 239 -16.67 -18.19 14.61
C GLN A 239 -16.33 -18.25 13.11
N ASP A 240 -15.22 -17.63 12.73
CA ASP A 240 -14.45 -18.07 11.56
C ASP A 240 -13.45 -19.16 11.98
N LEU A 241 -13.60 -20.37 11.44
CA LEU A 241 -12.48 -21.30 11.31
C LEU A 241 -11.59 -20.82 10.17
N PHE A 242 -10.39 -20.34 10.48
CA PHE A 242 -9.30 -20.21 9.49
C PHE A 242 -7.93 -20.44 10.13
N GLU A 243 -7.68 -21.69 10.56
CA GLU A 243 -6.34 -22.23 10.76
C GLU A 243 -6.05 -23.25 9.66
N GLY A 244 -4.95 -23.03 8.92
CA GLY A 244 -4.49 -23.90 7.84
C GLY A 244 -4.96 -23.46 6.44
N TYR A 245 -4.07 -22.79 5.70
CA TYR A 245 -3.40 -23.39 4.54
C TYR A 245 -2.22 -22.51 4.12
N THR A 246 -1.01 -23.09 4.14
CA THR A 246 0.17 -22.50 3.50
C THR A 246 0.14 -22.75 1.98
N HIS A 247 0.87 -21.92 1.23
CA HIS A 247 1.07 -22.04 -0.22
C HIS A 247 -0.18 -21.92 -1.09
N ALA A 248 -0.63 -20.67 -1.27
CA ALA A 248 -0.96 -20.22 -2.62
C ALA A 248 0.10 -19.19 -3.04
N ASP A 249 0.96 -19.57 -3.99
CA ASP A 249 1.50 -18.55 -4.89
C ASP A 249 0.31 -17.81 -5.51
N LEU A 250 0.41 -16.48 -5.62
CA LEU A 250 -0.56 -15.69 -6.37
C LEU A 250 -0.36 -15.97 -7.87
N ASP A 251 -0.82 -17.15 -8.30
CA ASP A 251 -0.94 -17.51 -9.69
C ASP A 251 -2.00 -16.61 -10.31
N PHE A 252 -1.56 -15.47 -10.84
CA PHE A 252 -2.31 -14.58 -11.73
C PHE A 252 -2.58 -15.24 -13.10
N SER A 253 -2.82 -16.55 -13.13
CA SER A 253 -3.27 -17.30 -14.30
C SER A 253 -4.79 -17.31 -14.33
N GLY A 254 -5.37 -16.78 -15.41
CA GLY A 254 -6.81 -16.58 -15.51
C GLY A 254 -7.58 -17.90 -15.48
N GLN A 255 -8.43 -18.07 -14.47
CA GLN A 255 -9.53 -19.03 -14.52
C GLN A 255 -10.83 -18.30 -14.81
N ASN A 256 -11.41 -18.59 -15.97
CA ASN A 256 -12.70 -18.07 -16.42
C ASN A 256 -13.81 -18.55 -15.47
N SER A 257 -14.22 -17.71 -14.52
CA SER A 257 -15.48 -17.91 -13.79
C SER A 257 -16.62 -17.23 -14.55
N SER A 258 -17.71 -17.98 -14.74
CA SER A 258 -18.83 -17.56 -15.60
C SER A 258 -19.52 -16.31 -15.05
N SER A 259 -19.64 -15.27 -15.89
CA SER A 259 -20.39 -14.06 -15.59
C SER A 259 -21.87 -14.35 -15.32
N LYS A 260 -22.27 -14.26 -14.05
CA LYS A 260 -23.67 -13.93 -13.72
C LYS A 260 -23.86 -12.45 -14.02
N LEU A 261 -24.43 -12.17 -15.18
CA LEU A 261 -24.92 -10.85 -15.56
C LEU A 261 -25.78 -10.27 -14.44
N TYR A 262 -25.31 -9.18 -13.83
CA TYR A 262 -26.17 -8.31 -13.04
C TYR A 262 -26.96 -7.43 -14.01
N GLU A 263 -28.28 -7.49 -13.93
CA GLU A 263 -29.16 -6.67 -14.76
C GLU A 263 -29.15 -5.21 -14.30
N ASP A 264 -28.92 -4.34 -15.27
CA ASP A 264 -29.38 -2.94 -15.38
C ASP A 264 -29.30 -2.02 -14.14
N GLN A 265 -28.16 -1.33 -13.99
CA GLN A 265 -28.06 -0.05 -13.27
C GLN A 265 -27.32 1.02 -14.09
N ASN A 266 -27.66 1.17 -15.37
CA ASN A 266 -27.06 2.19 -16.24
C ASN A 266 -27.53 3.63 -15.96
N ASN A 267 -28.43 3.87 -15.00
CA ASN A 267 -29.13 5.16 -14.86
C ASN A 267 -29.37 5.66 -13.42
N THR A 268 -28.68 5.14 -12.41
CA THR A 268 -28.67 5.77 -11.07
C THR A 268 -27.59 6.84 -10.98
N GLU A 269 -27.97 8.06 -10.61
CA GLU A 269 -27.03 9.12 -10.22
C GLU A 269 -26.05 8.58 -9.17
N VAL A 270 -24.76 8.87 -9.37
CA VAL A 270 -23.71 8.46 -8.43
C VAL A 270 -23.74 9.44 -7.26
N VAL A 271 -24.36 9.03 -6.16
CA VAL A 271 -24.46 9.83 -4.94
C VAL A 271 -23.21 9.62 -4.08
N TRP A 272 -22.27 10.56 -4.13
CA TRP A 272 -21.02 10.51 -3.37
C TRP A 272 -21.19 10.73 -1.87
N ASP A 273 -22.34 11.27 -1.43
CA ASP A 273 -22.65 11.58 -0.03
C ASP A 273 -22.31 10.41 0.92
N SER A 274 -22.67 9.18 0.56
CA SER A 274 -22.40 8.00 1.41
C SER A 274 -20.91 7.72 1.63
N PHE A 275 -20.06 8.01 0.64
CA PHE A 275 -18.60 7.86 0.77
C PHE A 275 -17.98 9.07 1.48
N ILE A 276 -18.51 10.27 1.25
CA ILE A 276 -18.08 11.51 1.90
C ILE A 276 -18.40 11.46 3.41
N ASP A 277 -19.60 11.00 3.78
CA ASP A 277 -20.00 10.84 5.18
C ASP A 277 -19.20 9.73 5.88
N PHE A 278 -18.88 8.63 5.19
CA PHE A 278 -17.92 7.64 5.67
C PHE A 278 -16.53 8.27 5.92
N CYS A 279 -16.02 9.06 4.98
CA CYS A 279 -14.75 9.78 5.16
C CYS A 279 -14.79 10.70 6.38
N ARG A 280 -15.87 11.49 6.56
CA ARG A 280 -16.04 12.40 7.68
C ARG A 280 -16.13 11.68 9.03
N LYS A 281 -16.89 10.58 9.12
CA LYS A 281 -16.99 9.72 10.31
C LYS A 281 -15.61 9.22 10.74
N VAL A 282 -14.83 8.65 9.81
CA VAL A 282 -13.49 8.14 10.13
C VAL A 282 -12.49 9.27 10.42
N SER A 283 -12.63 10.42 9.76
CA SER A 283 -11.77 11.60 9.96
C SER A 283 -11.89 12.19 11.36
N GLN A 284 -13.10 12.21 11.93
CA GLN A 284 -13.32 12.58 13.34
C GLN A 284 -12.51 11.66 14.27
N HIS A 285 -12.62 10.34 14.11
CA HIS A 285 -11.88 9.38 14.94
C HIS A 285 -10.36 9.50 14.78
N ILE A 286 -9.84 9.66 13.57
CA ILE A 286 -8.40 9.87 13.33
C ILE A 286 -7.93 11.19 13.96
N SER A 287 -8.71 12.26 13.89
CA SER A 287 -8.36 13.55 14.50
C SER A 287 -8.26 13.45 16.02
N THR A 288 -9.19 12.73 16.67
CA THR A 288 -9.12 12.42 18.11
C THR A 288 -7.91 11.53 18.43
N LEU A 289 -7.65 10.48 17.65
CA LEU A 289 -6.49 9.59 17.84
C LEU A 289 -5.17 10.33 17.69
N LYS A 290 -5.07 11.25 16.74
CA LYS A 290 -3.92 12.13 16.54
C LYS A 290 -3.70 13.02 17.77
N SER A 291 -4.70 13.79 18.23
CA SER A 291 -4.54 14.65 19.40
C SER A 291 -4.18 13.87 20.67
N LEU A 292 -4.81 12.71 20.89
CA LEU A 292 -4.48 11.84 22.02
C LEU A 292 -3.07 11.26 21.90
N SER A 293 -2.62 10.87 20.70
CA SER A 293 -1.24 10.37 20.50
C SER A 293 -0.17 11.43 20.76
N ASP A 294 -0.45 12.72 20.53
CA ASP A 294 0.47 13.80 20.89
C ASP A 294 0.55 13.97 22.42
N ILE A 295 -0.59 13.87 23.12
CA ILE A 295 -0.63 13.83 24.59
C ILE A 295 0.16 12.61 25.11
N LEU A 296 0.05 11.44 24.49
CA LEU A 296 0.87 10.26 24.86
C LEU A 296 2.37 10.56 24.72
N VAL A 297 2.81 11.21 23.63
CA VAL A 297 4.22 11.60 23.42
C VAL A 297 4.70 12.54 24.53
N GLU A 298 3.95 13.60 24.84
CA GLU A 298 4.29 14.55 25.91
C GLU A 298 4.37 13.87 27.29
N THR A 299 3.46 12.94 27.55
CA THR A 299 3.35 12.20 28.82
C THR A 299 4.05 10.84 28.80
N SER A 300 4.97 10.62 27.87
CA SER A 300 5.66 9.34 27.68
C SER A 300 6.52 8.88 28.87
N ASN A 301 6.99 9.81 29.70
CA ASN A 301 7.94 9.51 30.79
C ASN A 301 7.29 9.37 32.19
N ILE A 302 5.97 9.44 32.31
CA ILE A 302 5.31 9.56 33.62
C ILE A 302 5.05 8.23 34.34
N GLY A 303 4.86 7.12 33.62
CA GLY A 303 4.57 5.80 34.21
C GLY A 303 5.82 4.97 34.49
N LYS A 304 5.73 4.00 35.41
CA LYS A 304 6.82 3.07 35.77
C LYS A 304 7.49 2.46 34.55
N MET A 305 8.82 2.54 34.48
CA MET A 305 9.60 1.94 33.40
C MET A 305 9.79 0.44 33.62
N ALA A 306 9.89 -0.33 32.53
CA ALA A 306 10.35 -1.70 32.59
C ALA A 306 11.79 -1.80 33.11
N GLY A 307 12.09 -2.90 33.81
CA GLY A 307 13.42 -3.21 34.34
C GLY A 307 14.33 -3.91 33.32
N GLU A 308 15.49 -4.36 33.77
CA GLU A 308 16.51 -4.97 32.91
C GLU A 308 16.01 -6.20 32.13
N GLY A 309 15.01 -6.93 32.65
CA GLY A 309 14.43 -8.10 31.99
C GLY A 309 13.73 -7.80 30.66
N LYS A 310 13.43 -6.53 30.33
CA LYS A 310 12.97 -6.14 29.00
C LYS A 310 14.06 -6.31 27.93
N LEU A 311 15.33 -6.11 28.30
CA LEU A 311 16.49 -6.27 27.39
C LEU A 311 17.25 -7.59 27.62
N LYS A 312 17.18 -8.14 28.84
CA LYS A 312 17.82 -9.40 29.25
C LYS A 312 16.81 -10.36 29.86
N PRO A 313 15.81 -10.84 29.11
CA PRO A 313 14.72 -11.65 29.64
C PRO A 313 15.15 -13.01 30.19
N LYS A 314 16.38 -13.50 29.91
CA LYS A 314 16.94 -14.73 30.51
C LYS A 314 17.58 -14.52 31.90
N ASP A 315 17.96 -13.28 32.24
CA ASP A 315 18.78 -12.97 33.42
C ASP A 315 18.01 -12.21 34.51
N ALA A 316 17.06 -11.35 34.12
CA ALA A 316 16.31 -10.50 35.04
C ALA A 316 14.80 -10.59 34.79
N ALA A 317 14.02 -10.30 35.83
CA ALA A 317 12.57 -10.12 35.70
C ALA A 317 12.25 -8.83 34.92
N TYR A 318 11.09 -8.81 34.26
CA TYR A 318 10.68 -7.68 33.40
C TYR A 318 10.54 -6.34 34.16
N GLY A 319 10.33 -6.37 35.48
CA GLY A 319 10.27 -5.18 36.35
C GLY A 319 8.89 -4.49 36.40
N LEU A 320 8.02 -4.76 35.43
CA LEU A 320 6.57 -4.50 35.51
C LEU A 320 5.82 -5.81 35.82
N PRO A 321 4.77 -5.77 36.66
CA PRO A 321 4.04 -6.96 37.05
C PRO A 321 3.20 -7.49 35.89
N GLY A 322 3.12 -8.81 35.76
CA GLY A 322 2.34 -9.48 34.72
C GLY A 322 2.98 -9.57 33.34
N PHE A 323 4.25 -9.21 33.16
CA PHE A 323 4.96 -9.38 31.89
C PHE A 323 5.96 -10.55 31.95
N GLU A 324 5.80 -11.52 31.05
CA GLU A 324 6.68 -12.67 30.86
C GLU A 324 6.95 -12.90 29.37
N VAL A 325 8.15 -12.55 28.92
CA VAL A 325 8.58 -12.63 27.50
C VAL A 325 8.52 -14.06 26.96
N PHE A 326 8.70 -15.06 27.82
CA PHE A 326 8.73 -16.47 27.42
C PHE A 326 7.39 -17.19 27.53
N LEU A 327 6.31 -16.47 27.86
CA LEU A 327 5.02 -17.05 28.24
C LEU A 327 4.42 -17.98 27.18
N ASN A 328 4.53 -17.59 25.90
CA ASN A 328 3.85 -18.24 24.78
C ASN A 328 4.80 -19.06 23.88
N GLN A 329 6.06 -19.28 24.30
CA GLN A 329 7.06 -19.94 23.45
C GLN A 329 6.70 -21.37 23.01
N ALA A 330 5.77 -22.03 23.70
CA ALA A 330 5.27 -23.34 23.28
C ALA A 330 4.19 -23.27 22.19
N SER A 331 3.58 -22.11 21.97
CA SER A 331 2.51 -21.89 20.99
C SER A 331 3.01 -21.35 19.64
N ILE A 332 4.30 -20.98 19.57
CA ILE A 332 4.90 -20.29 18.43
C ILE A 332 5.76 -21.28 17.63
N PRO A 333 5.63 -21.32 16.29
CA PRO A 333 6.49 -22.11 15.41
C PRO A 333 8.00 -21.88 15.62
N PRO A 334 8.83 -22.91 15.40
CA PRO A 334 10.26 -22.84 15.73
C PRO A 334 11.10 -21.93 14.83
N PHE A 335 10.57 -21.56 13.65
CA PHE A 335 11.25 -20.67 12.71
C PHE A 335 11.11 -19.18 13.10
N LEU A 336 10.11 -18.80 13.90
CA LEU A 336 9.92 -17.41 14.31
C LEU A 336 11.00 -16.96 15.32
N PRO A 337 11.46 -15.70 15.26
CA PRO A 337 12.43 -15.16 16.21
C PRO A 337 11.89 -15.26 17.64
N LYS A 338 12.51 -16.07 18.51
CA LYS A 338 11.92 -16.49 19.80
C LYS A 338 11.65 -15.42 20.85
N VAL A 339 12.11 -14.19 20.60
CA VAL A 339 11.98 -13.03 21.48
C VAL A 339 11.81 -11.80 20.60
N ALA A 340 10.64 -11.17 20.67
CA ALA A 340 10.46 -9.81 20.18
C ALA A 340 10.97 -8.83 21.26
N ASN A 341 11.77 -7.84 20.86
CA ASN A 341 12.22 -6.78 21.76
C ASN A 341 11.20 -5.65 21.75
N ILE A 342 10.41 -5.53 22.83
CA ILE A 342 9.39 -4.48 22.91
C ILE A 342 10.03 -3.09 22.74
N HIS A 343 9.47 -2.29 21.85
CA HIS A 343 9.98 -0.99 21.47
C HIS A 343 10.08 -0.02 22.67
N ASN A 344 10.92 1.00 22.54
CA ASN A 344 10.96 2.07 23.53
C ASN A 344 9.62 2.83 23.51
N ARG A 345 9.05 3.09 24.69
CA ARG A 345 7.73 3.71 24.87
C ARG A 345 7.56 5.06 24.17
N HIS A 346 8.48 6.00 24.40
CA HIS A 346 8.41 7.33 23.76
C HIS A 346 8.44 7.19 22.23
N LYS A 347 9.35 6.35 21.73
CA LYS A 347 9.40 5.95 20.32
C LYS A 347 8.04 5.39 19.84
N SER A 348 7.43 4.44 20.54
CA SER A 348 6.11 3.87 20.21
C SER A 348 4.98 4.91 20.18
N PHE A 349 5.02 5.95 21.01
CA PHE A 349 4.01 7.01 20.96
C PHE A 349 4.24 7.97 19.77
N VAL A 350 5.50 8.24 19.41
CA VAL A 350 5.85 8.96 18.17
C VAL A 350 5.39 8.20 16.92
N TYR A 351 5.37 6.86 16.95
CA TYR A 351 4.75 6.05 15.88
C TYR A 351 3.26 6.37 15.71
N PHE A 352 2.46 6.31 16.78
CA PHE A 352 1.02 6.61 16.71
C PHE A 352 0.78 8.03 16.17
N SER A 353 1.50 9.02 16.67
CA SER A 353 1.40 10.41 16.18
C SER A 353 1.73 10.53 14.70
N SER A 354 2.80 9.87 14.23
CA SER A 354 3.18 9.84 12.82
C SER A 354 2.16 9.11 11.95
N LEU A 355 1.64 7.98 12.44
CA LEU A 355 0.63 7.14 11.78
C LEU A 355 -0.68 7.91 11.59
N PHE A 356 -1.25 8.49 12.64
CA PHE A 356 -2.54 9.18 12.53
C PHE A 356 -2.43 10.49 11.73
N THR A 357 -1.29 11.19 11.78
CA THR A 357 -1.00 12.31 10.86
C THR A 357 -1.08 11.86 9.40
N ARG A 358 -0.46 10.71 9.08
CA ARG A 358 -0.46 10.14 7.73
C ARG A 358 -1.85 9.68 7.30
N LEU A 359 -2.58 8.97 8.16
CA LEU A 359 -3.93 8.48 7.88
C LEU A 359 -4.90 9.66 7.65
N HIS A 360 -4.79 10.73 8.44
CA HIS A 360 -5.56 11.96 8.24
C HIS A 360 -5.31 12.57 6.86
N HIS A 361 -4.04 12.69 6.45
CA HIS A 361 -3.68 13.20 5.13
C HIS A 361 -4.23 12.33 3.98
N ILE A 362 -4.11 11.00 4.10
CA ILE A 362 -4.65 10.05 3.12
C ILE A 362 -6.17 10.26 2.99
N LEU A 363 -6.87 10.36 4.12
CA LEU A 363 -8.32 10.48 4.17
C LEU A 363 -8.83 11.82 3.61
N CYS A 364 -8.24 12.95 4.00
CA CYS A 364 -8.58 14.25 3.42
C CYS A 364 -8.36 14.28 1.90
N THR A 365 -7.36 13.53 1.38
CA THR A 365 -7.15 13.44 -0.07
C THR A 365 -8.26 12.65 -0.75
N TYR A 366 -8.75 11.57 -0.14
CA TYR A 366 -9.93 10.83 -0.63
C TYR A 366 -11.22 11.66 -0.57
N GLU A 367 -11.47 12.39 0.52
CA GLU A 367 -12.64 13.30 0.62
C GLU A 367 -12.57 14.39 -0.47
N ASN A 368 -11.39 14.99 -0.69
CA ASN A 368 -11.18 15.96 -1.76
C ASN A 368 -11.43 15.38 -3.17
N PHE A 369 -11.08 14.11 -3.42
CA PHE A 369 -11.38 13.48 -4.71
C PHE A 369 -12.89 13.28 -4.94
N ALA A 370 -13.65 12.98 -3.89
CA ALA A 370 -15.11 12.87 -3.96
C ALA A 370 -15.76 14.25 -4.15
N LEU A 371 -15.44 15.23 -3.27
CA LEU A 371 -15.95 16.60 -3.34
C LEU A 371 -15.63 17.29 -4.68
N TRP A 372 -14.48 16.99 -5.29
CA TRP A 372 -14.14 17.57 -6.60
C TRP A 372 -15.12 17.12 -7.70
N HIS A 373 -15.65 15.89 -7.61
CA HIS A 373 -16.60 15.34 -8.58
C HIS A 373 -18.00 15.95 -8.45
N ASP A 374 -18.44 16.30 -7.25
CA ASP A 374 -19.72 17.00 -7.04
C ASP A 374 -19.67 18.45 -7.57
N LEU A 375 -18.48 19.06 -7.56
CA LEU A 375 -18.27 20.45 -7.96
C LEU A 375 -17.94 20.64 -9.46
N HIS A 376 -17.50 19.59 -10.17
CA HIS A 376 -17.04 19.70 -11.55
C HIS A 376 -17.69 18.65 -12.46
N PRO A 377 -18.16 19.04 -13.67
CA PRO A 377 -18.68 18.09 -14.65
C PRO A 377 -17.59 17.24 -15.32
N GLU A 378 -16.30 17.52 -15.06
CA GLU A 378 -15.20 16.67 -15.52
C GLU A 378 -15.05 15.45 -14.58
N PRO A 379 -14.93 14.23 -15.12
CA PRO A 379 -14.77 13.04 -14.29
C PRO A 379 -13.36 12.92 -13.68
N LEU A 380 -13.30 12.36 -12.47
CA LEU A 380 -12.03 12.07 -11.77
C LEU A 380 -11.14 11.16 -12.63
N ARG A 381 -9.85 11.52 -12.69
CA ARG A 381 -8.85 10.84 -13.53
C ARG A 381 -8.26 9.66 -12.79
N ILE A 382 -8.32 8.47 -13.39
CA ILE A 382 -7.82 7.24 -12.76
C ILE A 382 -6.31 7.32 -12.45
N HIS A 383 -5.55 8.01 -13.29
CA HIS A 383 -4.12 8.24 -13.11
C HIS A 383 -3.79 9.13 -11.90
N SER A 384 -4.61 10.13 -11.57
CA SER A 384 -4.42 10.96 -10.38
C SER A 384 -4.61 10.14 -9.11
N LEU A 385 -5.64 9.29 -9.10
CA LEU A 385 -5.93 8.36 -8.01
C LEU A 385 -4.80 7.33 -7.85
N TRP A 386 -4.34 6.70 -8.94
CA TRP A 386 -3.21 5.77 -8.91
C TRP A 386 -1.91 6.42 -8.44
N THR A 387 -1.59 7.62 -8.92
CA THR A 387 -0.38 8.36 -8.48
C THR A 387 -0.43 8.67 -6.98
N PHE A 388 -1.62 9.03 -6.46
CA PHE A 388 -1.82 9.23 -5.04
C PHE A 388 -1.66 7.93 -4.24
N ILE A 389 -2.23 6.82 -4.70
CA ILE A 389 -2.13 5.51 -4.02
C ILE A 389 -0.70 4.98 -4.07
N GLN A 390 -0.01 5.11 -5.22
CA GLN A 390 1.42 4.80 -5.36
C GLN A 390 2.25 5.56 -4.33
N LYS A 391 2.11 6.89 -4.26
CA LYS A 391 2.80 7.72 -3.24
C LYS A 391 2.43 7.30 -1.82
N SER A 392 1.15 7.04 -1.55
CA SER A 392 0.65 6.64 -0.23
C SER A 392 1.07 5.21 0.18
N GLY A 393 1.37 4.35 -0.79
CA GLY A 393 1.91 2.99 -0.62
C GLY A 393 3.44 2.91 -0.64
N GLN A 394 4.15 3.99 -1.00
CA GLN A 394 5.62 4.00 -1.11
C GLN A 394 6.33 4.94 -0.12
N ILE A 395 5.78 6.12 0.20
CA ILE A 395 6.42 7.11 1.08
C ILE A 395 6.49 6.60 2.52
N SER A 396 7.63 6.77 3.21
CA SER A 396 7.83 6.21 4.56
C SER A 396 6.96 6.82 5.67
N CYS A 397 6.56 6.04 6.66
CA CYS A 397 6.28 6.59 8.00
C CYS A 397 7.63 6.92 8.66
N PRO A 398 7.89 8.17 9.10
CA PRO A 398 9.21 8.58 9.62
C PRO A 398 9.73 7.69 10.75
N TYR A 399 8.83 7.13 11.55
CA TYR A 399 9.17 6.22 12.64
C TYR A 399 9.68 4.85 12.19
N VAL A 400 9.06 4.24 11.17
CA VAL A 400 9.48 2.92 10.66
C VAL A 400 10.90 3.02 10.07
N LYS A 401 11.19 4.13 9.38
CA LYS A 401 12.54 4.48 8.91
C LYS A 401 13.55 4.58 10.08
N ALA A 402 13.13 5.11 11.23
CA ALA A 402 13.96 5.24 12.44
C ALA A 402 14.09 3.95 13.29
N LEU A 403 13.30 2.91 13.01
CA LEU A 403 13.50 1.56 13.56
C LEU A 403 14.51 0.77 12.72
N LEU A 404 14.40 0.85 11.39
CA LEU A 404 15.24 0.10 10.45
C LEU A 404 16.68 0.64 10.37
N PHE A 405 16.89 1.94 10.62
CA PHE A 405 18.20 2.59 10.53
C PHE A 405 18.51 3.41 11.80
N PRO A 406 19.03 2.79 12.88
CA PRO A 406 19.24 3.47 14.16
C PRO A 406 20.35 4.53 14.18
N ASP A 407 21.36 4.39 13.31
CA ASP A 407 22.68 5.01 13.51
C ASP A 407 22.98 6.26 12.66
N ASP A 408 22.07 6.70 11.78
CA ASP A 408 22.39 7.76 10.80
C ASP A 408 21.40 8.95 10.80
N PRO A 409 21.49 9.86 11.80
CA PRO A 409 20.66 11.07 11.86
C PRO A 409 20.95 12.07 10.72
N SER A 410 21.97 11.83 9.88
CA SER A 410 22.35 12.71 8.77
C SER A 410 21.68 12.35 7.44
N LYS A 411 21.17 11.12 7.28
CA LYS A 411 20.51 10.62 6.05
C LYS A 411 18.98 10.70 6.07
N VAL A 412 18.41 11.62 6.82
CA VAL A 412 16.95 11.85 6.82
C VAL A 412 16.46 12.37 5.45
N ASN A 413 17.33 13.04 4.68
CA ASN A 413 16.99 13.83 3.49
C ASN A 413 16.89 13.09 2.14
N GLU A 414 16.90 11.75 2.10
CA GLU A 414 16.56 10.99 0.87
C GLU A 414 15.36 10.05 1.08
N PRO A 415 14.46 9.90 0.08
CA PRO A 415 13.22 9.14 0.19
C PRO A 415 13.46 7.64 -0.05
N LEU A 416 14.09 6.96 0.91
CA LEU A 416 14.02 5.50 1.00
C LEU A 416 12.66 5.08 1.61
N LEU A 417 11.95 4.19 0.91
CA LEU A 417 10.56 3.81 1.17
C LEU A 417 10.39 3.12 2.53
N THR A 418 9.22 3.24 3.17
CA THR A 418 8.77 2.37 4.31
C THR A 418 7.38 2.75 4.85
N THR A 419 6.33 2.45 4.11
CA THR A 419 4.95 2.45 4.64
C THR A 419 4.77 1.37 5.70
N CYS A 420 4.00 1.64 6.76
CA CYS A 420 3.54 0.56 7.65
C CYS A 420 2.32 -0.16 7.04
N VAL A 421 2.15 -1.43 7.43
CA VAL A 421 1.05 -2.32 6.97
C VAL A 421 -0.30 -1.63 7.10
N LEU A 422 -0.65 -1.17 8.30
CA LEU A 422 -1.92 -0.49 8.56
C LEU A 422 -2.16 0.72 7.64
N SER A 423 -1.12 1.50 7.31
CA SER A 423 -1.29 2.62 6.37
C SER A 423 -1.58 2.17 4.93
N ARG A 424 -1.01 1.04 4.50
CA ARG A 424 -1.30 0.43 3.18
C ARG A 424 -2.70 -0.17 3.16
N THR A 425 -3.04 -0.96 4.19
CA THR A 425 -4.37 -1.54 4.42
C THR A 425 -5.46 -0.48 4.32
N ILE A 426 -5.38 0.58 5.13
CA ILE A 426 -6.38 1.66 5.14
C ILE A 426 -6.43 2.40 3.80
N THR A 427 -5.28 2.64 3.14
CA THR A 427 -5.26 3.25 1.79
C THR A 427 -6.06 2.42 0.79
N TYR A 428 -5.94 1.09 0.83
CA TYR A 428 -6.71 0.21 -0.06
C TYR A 428 -8.19 0.09 0.36
N THR A 429 -8.49 0.03 1.66
CA THR A 429 -9.87 0.06 2.17
C THR A 429 -10.63 1.29 1.68
N PHE A 430 -10.02 2.49 1.71
CA PHE A 430 -10.64 3.70 1.17
C PHE A 430 -10.74 3.72 -0.36
N TYR A 431 -9.77 3.15 -1.08
CA TYR A 431 -9.89 2.95 -2.53
C TYR A 431 -11.09 2.06 -2.89
N SER A 432 -11.22 0.92 -2.21
CA SER A 432 -12.31 -0.02 -2.43
C SER A 432 -13.65 0.59 -2.00
N ALA A 433 -13.71 1.31 -0.88
CA ALA A 433 -14.89 2.06 -0.47
C ALA A 433 -15.31 3.14 -1.48
N LEU A 434 -14.36 3.86 -2.10
CA LEU A 434 -14.64 4.82 -3.18
C LEU A 434 -15.28 4.10 -4.39
N MET A 435 -14.73 2.94 -4.76
CA MET A 435 -15.18 2.16 -5.91
C MET A 435 -16.51 1.43 -5.67
N TRP A 436 -16.89 1.20 -4.41
CA TRP A 436 -18.18 0.63 -3.99
C TRP A 436 -19.15 1.67 -3.38
N GLN A 437 -18.85 2.97 -3.53
CA GLN A 437 -19.66 4.09 -3.03
C GLN A 437 -20.02 4.00 -1.53
N GLY A 438 -19.14 3.44 -0.71
CA GLY A 438 -19.30 3.32 0.73
C GLY A 438 -20.36 2.31 1.23
N LYS A 439 -20.94 1.47 0.37
CA LYS A 439 -22.00 0.52 0.75
C LYS A 439 -21.48 -0.80 1.33
N VAL A 440 -20.94 -1.66 0.47
CA VAL A 440 -20.42 -2.99 0.81
C VAL A 440 -19.09 -3.11 0.07
N ILE A 441 -18.00 -3.27 0.79
CA ILE A 441 -16.67 -3.33 0.17
C ILE A 441 -16.36 -4.80 -0.18
N ASP A 442 -16.38 -5.15 -1.48
CA ASP A 442 -15.73 -6.38 -1.94
C ASP A 442 -14.25 -6.10 -2.22
N PHE A 443 -13.39 -6.90 -1.60
CA PHE A 443 -11.93 -6.88 -1.77
C PHE A 443 -11.44 -7.95 -2.76
N LYS A 444 -12.34 -8.80 -3.28
CA LYS A 444 -11.98 -9.79 -4.29
C LYS A 444 -11.51 -9.07 -5.56
N PRO A 445 -10.30 -9.37 -6.06
CA PRO A 445 -9.80 -8.72 -7.28
C PRO A 445 -10.78 -8.85 -8.47
N GLN A 446 -11.47 -9.99 -8.57
CA GLN A 446 -12.33 -10.36 -9.69
C GLN A 446 -13.74 -9.72 -9.66
N SER A 447 -14.13 -9.01 -8.58
CA SER A 447 -15.47 -8.42 -8.47
C SER A 447 -15.58 -7.15 -9.32
N PHE A 448 -16.51 -7.14 -10.29
CA PHE A 448 -16.80 -5.97 -11.09
C PHE A 448 -17.51 -4.88 -10.27
N SER A 449 -16.92 -3.67 -10.22
CA SER A 449 -17.64 -2.45 -9.90
C SER A 449 -17.91 -1.62 -11.16
N PRO A 450 -19.14 -1.08 -11.35
CA PRO A 450 -19.43 -0.10 -12.40
C PRO A 450 -18.52 1.14 -12.36
N MET A 451 -17.94 1.47 -11.20
CA MET A 451 -17.02 2.61 -11.06
C MET A 451 -15.69 2.35 -11.76
N TYR A 452 -15.18 1.10 -11.81
CA TYR A 452 -13.96 0.78 -12.55
C TYR A 452 -14.13 1.07 -14.04
N PHE A 453 -15.21 0.57 -14.63
CA PHE A 453 -15.59 0.81 -16.02
C PHE A 453 -15.72 2.31 -16.32
N ARG A 454 -16.48 3.03 -15.48
CA ARG A 454 -16.74 4.46 -15.66
C ARG A 454 -15.45 5.29 -15.56
N TYR A 455 -14.58 5.06 -14.57
CA TYR A 455 -13.32 5.80 -14.44
C TYR A 455 -12.30 5.45 -15.53
N PHE A 456 -12.27 4.20 -15.98
CA PHE A 456 -11.42 3.78 -17.08
C PHE A 456 -11.82 4.49 -18.38
N LEU A 457 -13.10 4.39 -18.78
CA LEU A 457 -13.63 5.08 -19.98
C LEU A 457 -13.44 6.59 -19.90
N ASN A 458 -13.78 7.21 -18.77
CA ASN A 458 -13.60 8.65 -18.55
C ASN A 458 -12.15 9.11 -18.75
N SER A 459 -11.17 8.30 -18.33
CA SER A 459 -9.76 8.62 -18.46
C SER A 459 -9.25 8.50 -19.90
N TRP A 460 -9.76 7.52 -20.65
CA TRP A 460 -9.49 7.40 -22.09
C TRP A 460 -10.20 8.48 -22.91
N HIS A 461 -11.48 8.77 -22.63
CA HIS A 461 -12.27 9.79 -23.33
C HIS A 461 -11.63 11.18 -23.31
N GLN A 462 -10.82 11.51 -22.29
CA GLN A 462 -10.07 12.78 -22.25
C GLN A 462 -9.08 12.95 -23.40
N LEU A 463 -8.57 11.85 -23.99
CA LEU A 463 -7.72 11.86 -25.18
C LEU A 463 -8.53 11.99 -26.49
N GLU A 464 -9.83 11.71 -26.46
CA GLU A 464 -10.69 11.77 -27.65
C GLU A 464 -11.39 13.12 -27.82
N PRO A 465 -11.65 13.56 -29.07
CA PRO A 465 -12.45 14.74 -29.36
C PRO A 465 -13.82 14.70 -28.67
N THR A 466 -14.28 15.85 -28.16
CA THR A 466 -15.56 15.96 -27.43
C THR A 466 -16.77 15.54 -28.27
N THR A 467 -16.69 15.68 -29.59
CA THR A 467 -17.70 15.21 -30.55
C THR A 467 -17.80 13.69 -30.65
N HIS A 468 -16.70 12.96 -30.40
CA HIS A 468 -16.65 11.51 -30.53
C HIS A 468 -17.15 10.80 -29.26
N ARG A 469 -16.90 11.37 -28.07
CA ARG A 469 -17.21 10.75 -26.76
C ARG A 469 -18.63 10.12 -26.67
N PRO A 470 -19.75 10.86 -26.88
CA PRO A 470 -21.09 10.27 -26.77
C PRO A 470 -21.40 9.24 -27.88
N LEU A 471 -20.74 9.35 -29.04
CA LEU A 471 -20.90 8.37 -30.12
C LEU A 471 -20.15 7.07 -29.79
N ILE A 472 -18.97 7.16 -29.19
CA ILE A 472 -18.18 6.02 -28.71
C ILE A 472 -18.94 5.29 -27.59
N GLU A 473 -19.45 6.02 -26.58
CA GLU A 473 -20.29 5.43 -25.52
C GLU A 473 -21.48 4.66 -26.12
N ASN A 474 -22.17 5.24 -27.11
CA ASN A 474 -23.28 4.61 -27.82
C ASN A 474 -22.86 3.45 -28.75
N VAL A 475 -21.61 3.39 -29.23
CA VAL A 475 -21.08 2.20 -29.93
C VAL A 475 -20.82 1.08 -28.92
N ILE A 476 -20.17 1.39 -27.80
CA ILE A 476 -19.83 0.43 -26.76
C ILE A 476 -21.11 -0.17 -26.16
N SER A 477 -22.11 0.65 -25.80
CA SER A 477 -23.39 0.17 -25.23
C SER A 477 -24.18 -0.76 -26.14
N ASN A 478 -24.03 -0.62 -27.46
CA ASN A 478 -24.84 -1.35 -28.44
C ASN A 478 -24.21 -2.69 -28.87
N ILE A 479 -22.92 -2.92 -28.54
CA ILE A 479 -22.18 -4.13 -28.95
C ILE A 479 -21.77 -4.91 -27.68
N PRO A 480 -22.43 -6.03 -27.36
CA PRO A 480 -22.16 -6.80 -26.13
C PRO A 480 -20.71 -7.25 -25.98
N GLU A 481 -20.04 -7.58 -27.09
CA GLU A 481 -18.63 -7.96 -27.10
C GLU A 481 -17.72 -6.81 -26.64
N LEU A 482 -18.02 -5.57 -27.03
CA LEU A 482 -17.28 -4.38 -26.58
C LEU A 482 -17.55 -4.08 -25.10
N MET A 483 -18.81 -4.19 -24.65
CA MET A 483 -19.14 -4.09 -23.21
C MET A 483 -18.34 -5.10 -22.39
N SER A 484 -18.28 -6.36 -22.83
CA SER A 484 -17.51 -7.41 -22.16
C SER A 484 -16.01 -7.12 -22.16
N PHE A 485 -15.45 -6.67 -23.29
CA PHE A 485 -14.04 -6.31 -23.40
C PHE A 485 -13.67 -5.16 -22.46
N PHE A 486 -14.38 -4.03 -22.50
CA PHE A 486 -14.08 -2.90 -21.62
C PHE A 486 -14.35 -3.20 -20.15
N THR A 487 -15.32 -4.08 -19.85
CA THR A 487 -15.51 -4.63 -18.50
C THR A 487 -14.24 -5.34 -18.04
N THR A 488 -13.78 -6.36 -18.78
CA THR A 488 -12.56 -7.12 -18.47
C THR A 488 -11.31 -6.23 -18.37
N LEU A 489 -11.14 -5.31 -19.31
CA LEU A 489 -10.03 -4.35 -19.34
C LEU A 489 -10.04 -3.44 -18.11
N SER A 490 -11.20 -2.90 -17.75
CA SER A 490 -11.33 -2.04 -16.56
C SER A 490 -11.09 -2.80 -15.25
N THR A 491 -11.53 -4.07 -15.14
CA THR A 491 -11.25 -4.92 -13.97
C THR A 491 -9.78 -5.29 -13.87
N HIS A 492 -9.10 -5.53 -15.00
CA HIS A 492 -7.65 -5.74 -15.02
C HIS A 492 -6.95 -4.52 -14.40
N PHE A 493 -7.17 -3.32 -14.96
CA PHE A 493 -6.57 -2.08 -14.45
C PHE A 493 -7.00 -1.70 -13.02
N ALA A 494 -8.13 -2.18 -12.51
CA ALA A 494 -8.55 -2.00 -11.12
C ALA A 494 -7.63 -2.67 -10.08
N HIS A 495 -6.82 -3.66 -10.47
CA HIS A 495 -5.88 -4.32 -9.55
C HIS A 495 -4.65 -3.47 -9.19
N ILE A 496 -4.27 -2.46 -10.00
CA ILE A 496 -3.04 -1.69 -9.82
C ILE A 496 -2.96 -1.00 -8.43
N PRO A 497 -4.04 -0.36 -7.93
CA PRO A 497 -4.10 0.14 -6.56
C PRO A 497 -3.84 -0.90 -5.47
N ALA A 498 -4.30 -2.15 -5.65
CA ALA A 498 -4.00 -3.23 -4.72
C ALA A 498 -2.49 -3.54 -4.73
N ILE A 499 -1.89 -3.63 -5.92
CA ILE A 499 -0.44 -3.84 -6.09
C ILE A 499 0.34 -2.74 -5.37
N TYR A 500 -0.02 -1.46 -5.54
CA TYR A 500 0.64 -0.35 -4.85
C TYR A 500 0.48 -0.35 -3.32
N CYS A 501 -0.49 -1.08 -2.77
CA CYS A 501 -0.67 -1.30 -1.33
C CYS A 501 0.06 -2.56 -0.81
N LEU A 502 0.84 -3.26 -1.64
CA LEU A 502 1.83 -4.26 -1.21
C LEU A 502 3.12 -3.57 -0.76
N ASN A 503 4.04 -4.29 -0.10
CA ASN A 503 5.39 -3.78 0.12
C ASN A 503 6.16 -3.61 -1.20
N ARG A 504 7.32 -2.94 -1.19
CA ARG A 504 8.02 -2.61 -2.43
C ARG A 504 8.57 -3.83 -3.19
N SER A 505 8.96 -4.89 -2.49
CA SER A 505 9.39 -6.16 -3.10
C SER A 505 8.22 -6.83 -3.84
N ARG A 506 7.08 -6.94 -3.16
CA ARG A 506 5.84 -7.54 -3.70
C ARG A 506 5.19 -6.69 -4.79
N GLN A 507 5.24 -5.35 -4.70
CA GLN A 507 4.91 -4.43 -5.80
C GLN A 507 5.66 -4.82 -7.08
N ARG A 508 6.99 -4.92 -7.01
CA ARG A 508 7.83 -5.30 -8.16
C ARG A 508 7.48 -6.69 -8.68
N SER A 509 7.36 -7.67 -7.79
CA SER A 509 7.06 -9.06 -8.14
C SER A 509 5.70 -9.21 -8.83
N ALA A 510 4.65 -8.50 -8.36
CA ALA A 510 3.33 -8.50 -8.98
C ALA A 510 3.28 -7.76 -10.33
N LEU A 511 4.08 -6.70 -10.50
CA LEU A 511 4.21 -5.99 -11.79
C LEU A 511 4.89 -6.83 -12.88
N GLY A 512 5.72 -7.82 -12.52
CA GLY A 512 6.46 -8.66 -13.48
C GLY A 512 5.55 -9.43 -14.46
N PRO A 513 4.66 -10.32 -13.98
CA PRO A 513 3.69 -11.04 -14.82
C PRO A 513 2.77 -10.08 -15.59
N TRP A 514 2.39 -8.97 -14.95
CA TRP A 514 1.56 -7.92 -15.51
C TRP A 514 2.12 -7.31 -16.80
N LEU A 515 3.41 -6.98 -16.81
CA LEU A 515 4.12 -6.45 -17.97
C LEU A 515 4.32 -7.48 -19.09
N LYS A 516 4.31 -8.78 -18.76
CA LYS A 516 4.52 -9.87 -19.73
C LYS A 516 3.33 -10.01 -20.70
N ASN A 517 2.11 -9.80 -20.23
CA ASN A 517 0.87 -9.97 -21.02
C ASN A 517 0.55 -8.73 -21.89
N LEU A 518 1.43 -7.73 -21.93
CA LEU A 518 1.23 -6.49 -22.68
C LEU A 518 1.01 -6.69 -24.19
N PRO A 519 1.80 -7.50 -24.93
CA PRO A 519 1.67 -7.58 -26.38
C PRO A 519 0.28 -8.08 -26.80
N ASP A 520 -0.17 -9.18 -26.18
CA ASP A 520 -1.47 -9.79 -26.46
C ASP A 520 -2.62 -8.80 -26.19
N LEU A 521 -2.55 -8.05 -25.07
CA LEU A 521 -3.54 -7.04 -24.72
C LEU A 521 -3.55 -5.85 -25.71
N LEU A 522 -2.39 -5.44 -26.24
CA LEU A 522 -2.30 -4.37 -27.24
C LEU A 522 -2.87 -4.79 -28.59
N ASP A 523 -2.66 -6.04 -29.01
CA ASP A 523 -3.24 -6.56 -30.24
C ASP A 523 -4.78 -6.61 -30.15
N GLU A 524 -5.33 -7.02 -29.00
CA GLU A 524 -6.78 -6.93 -28.73
C GLU A 524 -7.27 -5.47 -28.72
N CYS A 525 -6.56 -4.55 -28.06
CA CYS A 525 -6.91 -3.14 -28.05
C CYS A 525 -6.91 -2.52 -29.44
N ALA A 526 -5.94 -2.85 -30.29
CA ALA A 526 -5.85 -2.36 -31.67
C ALA A 526 -7.00 -2.91 -32.55
N HIS A 527 -7.39 -4.17 -32.33
CA HIS A 527 -8.57 -4.74 -33.00
C HIS A 527 -9.87 -4.02 -32.59
N VAL A 528 -10.06 -3.79 -31.29
CA VAL A 528 -11.22 -3.05 -30.75
C VAL A 528 -11.24 -1.60 -31.24
N GLU A 529 -10.09 -0.94 -31.26
CA GLU A 529 -9.92 0.43 -31.77
C GLU A 529 -10.36 0.53 -33.25
N PHE A 530 -9.97 -0.45 -34.08
CA PHE A 530 -10.41 -0.54 -35.48
C PHE A 530 -11.93 -0.69 -35.60
N VAL A 531 -12.55 -1.59 -34.82
CA VAL A 531 -14.01 -1.82 -34.84
C VAL A 531 -14.76 -0.53 -34.46
N ILE A 532 -14.37 0.12 -33.36
CA ILE A 532 -15.00 1.38 -32.93
C ILE A 532 -14.77 2.48 -33.97
N GLY A 533 -13.58 2.55 -34.58
CA GLY A 533 -13.27 3.53 -35.62
C GLY A 533 -14.09 3.37 -36.90
N VAL A 534 -14.48 2.14 -37.27
CA VAL A 534 -15.42 1.87 -38.37
C VAL A 534 -16.85 2.28 -37.99
N GLU A 535 -17.33 1.88 -36.81
CA GLU A 535 -18.69 2.23 -36.38
C GLU A 535 -18.89 3.73 -36.13
N LEU A 536 -17.86 4.40 -35.59
CA LEU A 536 -17.84 5.85 -35.44
C LEU A 536 -17.89 6.56 -36.80
N ARG A 537 -17.19 6.03 -37.82
CA ARG A 537 -17.30 6.53 -39.20
C ARG A 537 -18.73 6.38 -39.74
N ASN A 538 -19.37 5.24 -39.54
CA ASN A 538 -20.74 4.98 -39.98
C ASN A 538 -21.73 5.97 -39.31
N LYS A 539 -21.63 6.15 -37.98
CA LYS A 539 -22.49 7.10 -37.24
C LYS A 539 -22.24 8.57 -37.62
N LEU A 540 -21.01 8.95 -37.95
CA LEU A 540 -20.69 10.29 -38.46
C LEU A 540 -21.16 10.51 -39.91
N ALA A 541 -21.13 9.46 -40.76
CA ALA A 541 -21.63 9.50 -42.13
C ALA A 541 -23.17 9.53 -42.22
N ASN A 542 -23.86 8.90 -41.26
CA ASN A 542 -25.33 8.82 -41.20
C ASN A 542 -26.04 10.15 -40.87
N LYS A 543 -25.39 11.31 -41.07
CA LYS A 543 -26.10 12.54 -41.44
C LYS A 543 -26.71 12.49 -42.85
N THR A 544 -26.37 11.47 -43.65
CA THR A 544 -27.11 11.14 -44.90
C THR A 544 -27.16 9.63 -45.15
N THR A 545 -28.39 9.10 -45.22
CA THR A 545 -28.86 7.82 -45.80
C THR A 545 -28.45 6.48 -45.16
N ASP A 546 -29.48 5.67 -44.95
CA ASP A 546 -29.42 4.29 -44.46
C ASP A 546 -28.62 3.34 -45.37
N CYS A 547 -27.75 2.52 -44.77
CA CYS A 547 -27.38 1.19 -45.27
C CYS A 547 -26.74 0.35 -44.14
N PHE A 548 -26.91 -0.98 -44.22
CA PHE A 548 -26.40 -2.03 -43.31
C PHE A 548 -27.12 -2.24 -41.96
N GLU A 549 -28.37 -2.72 -42.04
CA GLU A 549 -28.85 -3.71 -41.07
C GLU A 549 -28.21 -5.09 -41.33
N SER A 550 -27.10 -5.41 -40.67
CA SER A 550 -26.71 -6.82 -40.43
C SER A 550 -25.66 -6.94 -39.31
N VAL A 551 -26.12 -7.00 -38.07
CA VAL A 551 -25.29 -7.43 -36.92
C VAL A 551 -25.03 -8.93 -37.03
N GLY A 552 -23.79 -9.38 -36.82
CA GLY A 552 -23.48 -10.79 -36.60
C GLY A 552 -22.06 -11.21 -36.96
N LYS A 553 -21.22 -11.37 -35.93
CA LYS A 553 -19.84 -11.91 -35.90
C LYS A 553 -18.69 -10.96 -36.25
N LEU A 554 -17.78 -10.87 -35.26
CA LEU A 554 -16.47 -10.19 -35.28
C LEU A 554 -15.56 -10.62 -36.46
N GLU A 555 -15.71 -11.86 -36.96
CA GLU A 555 -14.85 -12.44 -38.01
C GLU A 555 -15.07 -11.84 -39.43
N VAL A 556 -16.23 -11.21 -39.70
CA VAL A 556 -16.67 -10.91 -41.08
C VAL A 556 -16.19 -9.55 -41.61
N LEU A 557 -15.76 -8.63 -40.73
CA LEU A 557 -15.32 -7.27 -41.12
C LEU A 557 -13.98 -7.21 -41.86
N SER A 558 -13.23 -8.31 -41.92
CA SER A 558 -11.88 -8.38 -42.50
C SER A 558 -11.81 -8.37 -44.04
N THR A 559 -12.93 -8.42 -44.76
CA THR A 559 -12.96 -8.73 -46.20
C THR A 559 -13.64 -7.70 -47.12
N GLN A 560 -13.75 -6.42 -46.72
CA GLN A 560 -14.28 -5.35 -47.60
C GLN A 560 -13.29 -4.21 -47.89
N LYS A 561 -13.43 -3.59 -49.07
CA LYS A 561 -12.49 -2.64 -49.68
C LYS A 561 -12.17 -1.43 -48.80
N THR A 562 -10.90 -1.28 -48.42
CA THR A 562 -10.26 -0.03 -47.96
C THR A 562 -11.15 0.91 -47.16
N VAL A 563 -11.73 0.41 -46.07
CA VAL A 563 -12.41 1.24 -45.08
C VAL A 563 -11.33 1.90 -44.22
N VAL A 564 -11.09 3.20 -44.41
CA VAL A 564 -10.33 4.01 -43.45
C VAL A 564 -11.21 4.20 -42.20
N PRO A 565 -10.82 3.72 -41.01
CA PRO A 565 -11.55 3.98 -39.77
C PRO A 565 -11.30 5.43 -39.30
N VAL A 566 -12.17 5.96 -38.44
CA VAL A 566 -11.82 7.17 -37.65
C VAL A 566 -10.69 6.79 -36.70
N GLN A 567 -9.64 7.61 -36.65
CA GLN A 567 -8.55 7.39 -35.71
C GLN A 567 -9.01 7.64 -34.28
N ILE A 568 -8.68 6.69 -33.41
CA ILE A 568 -8.97 6.64 -31.98
C ILE A 568 -7.63 6.37 -31.27
N ASN A 569 -7.54 6.61 -29.95
CA ASN A 569 -6.28 6.61 -29.20
C ASN A 569 -6.28 5.60 -28.03
N LEU A 570 -7.07 4.52 -28.11
CA LEU A 570 -7.18 3.50 -27.06
C LEU A 570 -5.85 2.76 -26.86
N SER A 571 -5.23 2.30 -27.95
CA SER A 571 -3.95 1.59 -27.95
C SER A 571 -2.84 2.49 -27.42
N CYS A 572 -2.89 3.78 -27.76
CA CYS A 572 -1.99 4.82 -27.22
C CYS A 572 -2.17 5.03 -25.71
N PHE A 573 -3.41 5.05 -25.22
CA PHE A 573 -3.73 5.15 -23.78
C PHE A 573 -3.19 3.95 -22.99
N ILE A 574 -3.41 2.74 -23.47
CA ILE A 574 -2.87 1.51 -22.86
C ILE A 574 -1.35 1.52 -22.88
N THR A 575 -0.73 1.85 -24.02
CA THR A 575 0.74 1.95 -24.15
C THR A 575 1.34 2.94 -23.15
N TYR A 576 0.70 4.11 -22.95
CA TYR A 576 1.12 5.10 -21.95
C TYR A 576 1.11 4.52 -20.53
N MET A 577 0.01 3.86 -20.13
CA MET A 577 -0.10 3.25 -18.79
C MET A 577 0.98 2.19 -18.58
N TYR A 578 1.25 1.36 -19.59
CA TYR A 578 2.28 0.34 -19.50
C TYR A 578 3.71 0.88 -19.49
N TYR A 579 4.02 1.97 -20.20
CA TYR A 579 5.32 2.64 -20.05
C TYR A 579 5.51 3.22 -18.65
N TYR A 580 4.47 3.71 -18.00
CA TYR A 580 4.51 4.17 -16.62
C TYR A 580 4.75 3.00 -15.64
N LEU A 581 4.06 1.87 -15.80
CA LEU A 581 4.30 0.65 -15.00
C LEU A 581 5.69 0.06 -15.22
N ALA A 582 6.17 0.01 -16.47
CA ALA A 582 7.50 -0.47 -16.81
C ALA A 582 8.60 0.43 -16.22
N TRP A 583 8.39 1.74 -16.19
CA TRP A 583 9.28 2.68 -15.50
C TRP A 583 9.33 2.39 -14.00
N ASP A 584 8.19 2.26 -13.33
CA ASP A 584 8.16 1.99 -11.88
C ASP A 584 8.78 0.63 -11.53
N TYR A 585 8.54 -0.41 -12.36
CA TYR A 585 9.18 -1.71 -12.23
C TYR A 585 10.72 -1.63 -12.34
N VAL A 586 11.25 -0.87 -13.30
CA VAL A 586 12.71 -0.69 -13.42
C VAL A 586 13.26 0.12 -12.25
N VAL A 587 12.65 1.25 -11.88
CA VAL A 587 13.11 2.08 -10.75
C VAL A 587 13.06 1.32 -9.42
N SER A 588 12.06 0.46 -9.22
CA SER A 588 11.97 -0.40 -8.03
C SER A 588 13.21 -1.30 -7.86
N GLY A 589 13.85 -1.71 -8.95
CA GLY A 589 15.08 -2.52 -8.89
C GLY A 589 16.29 -1.76 -8.32
N PHE A 590 16.37 -0.44 -8.51
CA PHE A 590 17.39 0.37 -7.82
C PHE A 590 17.05 0.56 -6.33
N GLN A 591 15.77 0.80 -6.02
CA GLN A 591 15.30 1.01 -4.65
C GLN A 591 15.42 -0.25 -3.77
N LEU A 592 15.43 -1.44 -4.39
CA LEU A 592 15.61 -2.74 -3.76
C LEU A 592 17.03 -3.30 -3.94
N GLU A 593 17.98 -2.48 -4.43
CA GLU A 593 19.40 -2.84 -4.66
C GLU A 593 19.62 -4.11 -5.52
N LEU A 594 18.68 -4.43 -6.42
CA LEU A 594 18.70 -5.63 -7.26
C LEU A 594 19.67 -5.55 -8.45
N TYR A 595 20.20 -4.36 -8.76
CA TYR A 595 21.13 -4.14 -9.86
C TYR A 595 22.54 -3.91 -9.34
N SER A 596 23.48 -4.75 -9.74
CA SER A 596 24.90 -4.53 -9.47
C SER A 596 25.41 -3.29 -10.22
N SER A 597 26.48 -2.66 -9.70
CA SER A 597 27.04 -1.45 -10.31
C SER A 597 27.56 -1.64 -11.74
N SER A 598 27.79 -2.87 -12.19
CA SER A 598 28.14 -3.17 -13.59
C SER A 598 26.93 -3.15 -14.53
N GLU A 599 25.71 -3.38 -14.01
CA GLU A 599 24.47 -3.42 -14.79
C GLU A 599 23.86 -2.03 -14.97
N TRP A 600 24.20 -1.08 -14.10
CA TRP A 600 23.63 0.29 -14.10
C TRP A 600 23.63 0.94 -15.48
N LEU A 601 24.72 0.83 -16.25
CA LEU A 601 24.81 1.41 -17.60
C LEU A 601 23.72 0.86 -18.55
N PHE A 602 23.44 -0.44 -18.50
CA PHE A 602 22.42 -1.07 -19.32
C PHE A 602 21.01 -0.66 -18.88
N ILE A 603 20.77 -0.60 -17.56
CA ILE A 603 19.47 -0.18 -17.01
C ILE A 603 19.20 1.30 -17.31
N TYR A 604 20.19 2.20 -17.17
CA TYR A 604 20.07 3.60 -17.57
C TYR A 604 19.82 3.76 -19.08
N ALA A 605 20.53 3.00 -19.93
CA ALA A 605 20.28 3.00 -21.37
C ALA A 605 18.85 2.54 -21.72
N PHE A 606 18.34 1.52 -21.04
CA PHE A 606 16.95 1.06 -21.18
C PHE A 606 15.95 2.14 -20.74
N MET A 607 16.15 2.79 -19.59
CA MET A 607 15.28 3.89 -19.14
C MET A 607 15.29 5.07 -20.11
N ILE A 608 16.45 5.44 -20.65
CA ILE A 608 16.56 6.50 -21.68
C ILE A 608 15.72 6.13 -22.91
N HIS A 609 15.79 4.88 -23.38
CA HIS A 609 14.99 4.42 -24.52
C HIS A 609 13.49 4.42 -24.21
N LEU A 610 13.09 3.96 -23.02
CA LEU A 610 11.71 4.00 -22.53
C LEU A 610 11.16 5.44 -22.54
N PHE A 611 11.93 6.41 -22.03
CA PHE A 611 11.54 7.82 -22.03
C PHE A 611 11.48 8.43 -23.42
N GLN A 612 12.37 8.04 -24.35
CA GLN A 612 12.31 8.48 -25.75
C GLN A 612 11.02 7.98 -26.43
N ASN A 613 10.65 6.72 -26.21
CA ASN A 613 9.42 6.13 -26.77
C ASN A 613 8.18 6.80 -26.17
N LEU A 614 8.15 7.03 -24.86
CA LEU A 614 7.09 7.76 -24.17
C LEU A 614 6.94 9.20 -24.68
N ALA A 615 8.05 9.92 -24.87
CA ALA A 615 8.04 11.27 -25.42
C ALA A 615 7.52 11.31 -26.87
N SER A 616 7.88 10.31 -27.68
CA SER A 616 7.38 10.16 -29.05
C SER A 616 5.87 9.90 -29.10
N LEU A 617 5.36 9.04 -28.21
CA LEU A 617 3.93 8.77 -28.03
C LEU A 617 3.14 10.04 -27.65
N ILE A 618 3.61 10.78 -26.64
CA ILE A 618 2.99 12.05 -26.20
C ILE A 618 3.02 13.10 -27.32
N LYS A 619 4.09 13.14 -28.11
CA LYS A 619 4.20 14.04 -29.28
C LYS A 619 3.22 13.65 -30.40
N SER A 620 2.97 12.36 -30.62
CA SER A 620 1.96 11.91 -31.57
C SER A 620 0.54 12.31 -31.14
N LEU A 621 0.21 12.11 -29.86
CA LEU A 621 -1.09 12.50 -29.30
C LEU A 621 -1.34 14.01 -29.39
N SER A 622 -0.35 14.84 -29.05
CA SER A 622 -0.48 16.30 -29.17
C SER A 622 -0.53 16.79 -30.63
N GLY A 623 0.16 16.13 -31.56
CA GLY A 623 0.04 16.40 -33.00
C GLY A 623 -1.37 16.16 -33.53
N ASN A 624 -1.97 15.02 -33.18
CA ASN A 624 -3.34 14.66 -33.58
C ASN A 624 -4.37 15.68 -33.06
N SER A 625 -4.22 16.16 -31.82
CA SER A 625 -5.11 17.18 -31.24
C SER A 625 -5.10 18.52 -31.96
N ILE A 626 -4.00 18.91 -32.60
CA ILE A 626 -3.85 20.19 -33.30
C ILE A 626 -4.54 20.16 -34.67
N VAL A 627 -4.46 19.03 -35.39
CA VAL A 627 -5.04 18.89 -36.74
C VAL A 627 -6.57 19.01 -36.70
N SER A 628 -7.23 18.37 -35.72
CA SER A 628 -8.69 18.44 -35.53
C SER A 628 -9.23 19.84 -35.18
N GLY A 629 -8.37 20.80 -34.81
CA GLY A 629 -8.78 22.19 -34.55
C GLY A 629 -8.79 23.09 -35.79
N SER A 630 -8.26 22.62 -36.94
CA SER A 630 -7.95 23.47 -38.10
C SER A 630 -8.95 23.42 -39.26
N GLU A 631 -9.85 22.43 -39.33
CA GLU A 631 -10.87 22.30 -40.39
C GLU A 631 -12.10 23.23 -40.21
N GLY A 632 -11.91 24.33 -39.47
CA GLY A 632 -12.94 25.28 -39.06
C GLY A 632 -12.80 26.68 -39.65
N ARG A 633 -12.23 26.85 -40.86
CA ARG A 633 -12.17 28.16 -41.53
C ARG A 633 -12.32 28.08 -43.05
N THR A 634 -13.57 28.11 -43.52
CA THR A 634 -13.91 28.47 -44.90
C THR A 634 -13.48 29.90 -45.20
N THR A 635 -12.43 30.09 -46.00
CA THR A 635 -12.10 31.40 -46.59
C THR A 635 -13.00 31.66 -47.79
N LEU A 636 -14.10 32.36 -47.54
CA LEU A 636 -14.86 33.07 -48.57
C LEU A 636 -14.19 34.43 -48.82
N GLU A 637 -13.49 34.57 -49.96
CA GLU A 637 -13.28 35.87 -50.60
C GLU A 637 -13.45 35.71 -52.12
N ASN A 638 -14.20 36.64 -52.71
CA ASN A 638 -14.61 36.64 -54.12
C ASN A 638 -13.89 37.77 -54.87
N GLU A 639 -13.63 37.53 -56.17
CA GLU A 639 -13.40 38.54 -57.22
C GLU A 639 -12.12 39.40 -57.13
N SER A 640 -11.50 39.88 -58.23
CA SER A 640 -11.84 39.83 -59.66
C SER A 640 -10.58 39.67 -60.54
N ALA A 641 -10.79 39.42 -61.83
CA ALA A 641 -9.73 39.13 -62.80
C ALA A 641 -8.90 40.37 -63.21
N ASP A 642 -7.63 40.15 -63.58
CA ASP A 642 -7.18 40.58 -64.93
C ASP A 642 -6.00 39.75 -65.45
N SER A 643 -5.70 39.92 -66.74
CA SER A 643 -4.96 39.00 -67.59
C SER A 643 -3.55 39.45 -67.98
N LYS A 644 -2.62 38.48 -68.08
CA LYS A 644 -1.58 38.32 -69.13
C LYS A 644 -0.60 37.21 -68.74
N GLY A 645 -0.30 36.29 -69.65
CA GLY A 645 0.72 35.25 -69.45
C GLY A 645 1.87 35.35 -70.47
N LEU A 646 2.88 34.47 -70.35
CA LEU A 646 3.67 33.95 -71.48
C LEU A 646 4.59 32.76 -71.06
N ASN A 647 4.58 31.67 -71.85
CA ASN A 647 5.69 30.73 -72.20
C ASN A 647 6.52 30.00 -71.10
N LYS A 648 6.59 28.64 -71.08
CA LYS A 648 7.47 27.70 -71.86
C LYS A 648 8.99 27.91 -71.59
N GLN A 649 9.88 26.93 -71.37
CA GLN A 649 9.99 25.45 -71.53
C GLN A 649 10.81 24.86 -70.34
N VAL A 650 10.96 23.57 -70.00
CA VAL A 650 10.77 22.23 -70.65
C VAL A 650 11.95 21.71 -71.51
N ASP A 651 12.92 21.00 -70.89
CA ASP A 651 13.57 19.73 -71.32
C ASP A 651 14.66 19.27 -70.31
N LYS A 652 14.66 18.00 -69.84
CA LYS A 652 15.55 16.85 -70.19
C LYS A 652 17.07 17.10 -70.03
N CYS A 653 17.76 16.46 -69.07
CA CYS A 653 18.20 15.05 -69.02
C CYS A 653 19.54 14.82 -69.77
N ASP A 654 20.60 14.40 -69.05
CA ASP A 654 21.39 13.22 -69.44
C ASP A 654 22.40 12.76 -68.37
N SER A 655 22.94 11.55 -68.57
CA SER A 655 23.73 10.73 -67.64
C SER A 655 25.23 10.69 -67.98
N VAL A 656 26.06 10.03 -67.14
CA VAL A 656 27.00 8.93 -67.51
C VAL A 656 28.17 8.71 -66.49
N ASN A 657 28.18 7.51 -65.88
CA ASN A 657 29.24 6.55 -65.50
C ASN A 657 30.70 6.91 -65.05
N GLY A 658 31.23 6.05 -64.17
CA GLY A 658 32.67 5.69 -63.98
C GLY A 658 33.17 5.85 -62.53
N VAL A 659 33.35 4.82 -61.67
CA VAL A 659 34.32 3.69 -61.69
C VAL A 659 35.77 4.22 -61.72
N GLU A 660 36.69 3.97 -60.77
CA GLU A 660 37.11 2.66 -60.21
C GLU A 660 37.79 2.72 -58.79
N ARG A 661 38.44 1.62 -58.36
CA ARG A 661 38.94 1.27 -57.01
C ARG A 661 40.46 1.52 -56.81
N LEU A 662 40.94 1.62 -55.55
CA LEU A 662 41.97 0.73 -54.89
C LEU A 662 42.76 1.38 -53.72
N ASP A 663 42.42 0.97 -52.49
CA ASP A 663 43.24 0.19 -51.52
C ASP A 663 44.63 0.64 -50.94
N ASN A 664 44.86 0.17 -49.69
CA ASN A 664 46.12 -0.13 -48.97
C ASN A 664 46.96 0.94 -48.17
N ARG A 665 46.94 0.72 -46.83
CA ARG A 665 48.08 0.41 -45.91
C ARG A 665 48.88 1.48 -45.11
N GLN A 666 48.75 1.31 -43.78
CA GLN A 666 49.81 1.05 -42.77
C GLN A 666 50.56 2.17 -41.97
N ARG A 667 50.29 2.15 -40.64
CA ARG A 667 51.23 1.97 -39.48
C ARG A 667 52.50 2.85 -39.34
N LYS A 668 52.59 3.56 -38.19
CA LYS A 668 53.61 3.44 -37.08
C LYS A 668 53.38 4.56 -36.03
N LYS A 669 53.10 4.29 -34.74
CA LYS A 669 53.99 3.92 -33.61
C LYS A 669 55.15 4.91 -33.26
N LYS A 670 55.01 5.65 -32.15
CA LYS A 670 55.95 5.75 -30.97
C LYS A 670 55.45 6.80 -29.94
N LYS A 671 55.30 6.45 -28.64
CA LYS A 671 56.20 6.74 -27.48
C LYS A 671 56.41 8.25 -27.18
N LYS A 672 56.53 8.77 -25.94
CA LYS A 672 56.32 8.38 -24.51
C LYS A 672 56.97 9.52 -23.68
N HIS A 673 56.59 9.69 -22.39
CA HIS A 673 57.04 10.68 -21.36
C HIS A 673 56.07 11.87 -21.17
N ARG A 674 55.46 12.15 -20.01
CA ARG A 674 55.69 11.94 -18.54
C ARG A 674 56.53 13.05 -17.88
N GLU A 675 56.02 13.51 -16.72
CA GLU A 675 56.52 14.57 -15.79
C GLU A 675 56.01 15.99 -16.08
N LYS A 676 55.73 16.86 -15.09
CA LYS A 676 55.35 16.71 -13.65
C LYS A 676 54.98 18.12 -13.13
N CYS A 677 54.24 18.20 -12.01
CA CYS A 677 54.13 19.39 -11.14
C CYS A 677 53.49 20.65 -11.76
N ASN A 678 53.12 21.67 -10.99
CA ASN A 678 52.29 21.71 -9.77
C ASN A 678 51.94 23.20 -9.52
N VAL A 679 50.79 23.49 -8.92
CA VAL A 679 50.51 24.73 -8.12
C VAL A 679 50.85 26.09 -8.76
N SER A 680 49.83 26.88 -9.11
CA SER A 680 49.50 28.07 -8.30
C SER A 680 48.25 28.82 -8.78
N SER A 681 47.54 29.36 -7.79
CA SER A 681 46.48 30.37 -7.87
C SER A 681 46.88 31.64 -8.62
N VAL A 682 45.90 32.37 -9.20
CA VAL A 682 45.51 33.73 -8.76
C VAL A 682 44.28 34.21 -9.58
N HIS A 683 43.51 35.13 -8.97
CA HIS A 683 42.39 35.91 -9.53
C HIS A 683 42.62 36.42 -10.99
N ASN A 684 41.62 36.85 -11.78
CA ASN A 684 40.55 37.78 -11.42
C ASN A 684 39.56 38.04 -12.60
N LYS A 685 38.45 38.73 -12.30
CA LYS A 685 37.60 39.53 -13.21
C LYS A 685 36.83 38.83 -14.36
N SER A 686 35.57 38.57 -14.02
CA SER A 686 34.37 38.91 -14.80
C SER A 686 34.56 39.98 -15.90
N ILE A 687 34.04 39.68 -17.10
CA ILE A 687 33.61 40.66 -18.10
C ILE A 687 32.17 40.33 -18.47
N GLU A 688 31.24 41.24 -18.18
CA GLU A 688 29.89 41.21 -18.73
C GLU A 688 29.93 41.73 -20.17
N ILE A 689 29.26 41.04 -21.11
CA ILE A 689 28.70 41.69 -22.30
C ILE A 689 27.27 41.19 -22.45
N SER A 690 26.34 42.12 -22.32
CA SER A 690 24.93 41.96 -22.65
C SER A 690 24.72 41.89 -24.17
N ASN A 691 23.69 41.17 -24.61
CA ASN A 691 22.61 41.81 -25.37
C ASN A 691 21.37 40.93 -25.46
N ILE A 692 20.21 41.57 -25.26
CA ILE A 692 18.88 40.98 -25.25
C ILE A 692 18.23 41.24 -26.62
N ALA A 693 17.52 40.25 -27.15
CA ALA A 693 16.50 40.45 -28.17
C ALA A 693 15.27 39.61 -27.82
N ASN A 694 14.29 40.26 -27.17
CA ASN A 694 12.99 39.65 -26.89
C ASN A 694 12.16 39.55 -28.18
N PHE A 695 11.46 38.43 -28.37
CA PHE A 695 10.21 38.39 -29.12
C PHE A 695 9.16 37.60 -28.35
N ASN A 696 8.21 38.33 -27.75
CA ASN A 696 7.01 37.74 -27.17
C ASN A 696 6.04 37.37 -28.30
N SER A 697 5.52 36.15 -28.29
CA SER A 697 4.16 35.89 -28.78
C SER A 697 3.46 34.94 -27.81
N VAL A 698 2.27 35.32 -27.37
CA VAL A 698 1.56 34.67 -26.28
C VAL A 698 0.63 33.60 -26.83
N VAL A 699 0.90 32.34 -26.50
CA VAL A 699 -0.09 31.26 -26.57
C VAL A 699 -0.18 30.66 -25.17
N LYS A 700 -1.36 30.72 -24.55
CA LYS A 700 -1.58 30.16 -23.21
C LYS A 700 -1.52 28.62 -23.28
N PRO A 701 -0.64 27.95 -22.52
CA PRO A 701 -0.75 26.51 -22.34
C PRO A 701 -1.98 26.17 -21.47
N ILE A 702 -2.59 25.03 -21.75
CA ILE A 702 -3.68 24.47 -20.95
C ILE A 702 -3.10 24.03 -19.59
N SER A 703 -3.77 24.39 -18.49
CA SER A 703 -3.24 24.22 -17.13
C SER A 703 -3.12 22.73 -16.74
N PRO A 704 -1.92 22.24 -16.35
CA PRO A 704 -1.79 20.96 -15.68
C PRO A 704 -2.16 21.11 -14.20
N MET A 705 -3.36 20.63 -13.84
CA MET A 705 -3.94 20.64 -12.48
C MET A 705 -3.07 20.01 -11.37
N ILE A 706 -1.95 19.38 -11.74
CA ILE A 706 -0.91 18.89 -10.81
C ILE A 706 -0.36 20.03 -9.94
N HIS A 707 -0.30 21.26 -10.45
CA HIS A 707 0.32 22.38 -9.72
C HIS A 707 -0.55 23.00 -8.61
N GLU A 708 -1.89 22.94 -8.73
CA GLU A 708 -2.81 23.55 -7.74
C GLU A 708 -3.09 22.61 -6.56
N ILE A 709 -3.12 21.30 -6.79
CA ILE A 709 -3.07 20.32 -5.69
C ILE A 709 -1.66 20.32 -5.06
N GLY A 710 -0.59 20.45 -5.86
CA GLY A 710 0.78 20.51 -5.36
C GLY A 710 1.10 21.73 -4.48
N SER A 711 0.41 22.86 -4.64
CA SER A 711 0.68 24.08 -3.86
C SER A 711 0.27 24.03 -2.39
N THR A 712 -0.49 23.02 -1.95
CA THR A 712 -0.72 22.75 -0.52
C THR A 712 0.33 21.82 0.10
N PHE A 713 1.29 21.30 -0.69
CA PHE A 713 2.35 20.40 -0.22
C PHE A 713 3.68 21.10 0.13
N GLU A 714 3.81 22.42 -0.08
CA GLU A 714 5.03 23.18 0.23
C GLU A 714 4.77 24.46 1.03
N PHE A 715 4.48 24.32 2.33
CA PHE A 715 4.60 25.45 3.27
C PHE A 715 5.07 25.01 4.67
N CYS A 716 6.33 24.55 4.75
CA CYS A 716 7.19 24.75 5.93
C CYS A 716 8.63 24.27 5.68
N ASN A 717 9.45 25.08 5.00
CA ASN A 717 10.87 25.26 5.35
C ASN A 717 11.50 26.41 4.53
N THR A 718 12.31 27.23 5.20
CA THR A 718 13.06 28.32 4.58
C THR A 718 14.31 27.81 3.85
N PRO A 719 14.81 28.53 2.83
CA PRO A 719 15.77 27.96 1.89
C PRO A 719 17.22 27.99 2.40
N SER A 720 17.89 26.85 2.38
CA SER A 720 19.36 26.78 2.29
C SER A 720 19.76 26.40 0.85
N ARG A 721 20.79 27.07 0.33
CA ARG A 721 21.24 26.96 -1.07
C ARG A 721 22.10 25.71 -1.30
N SER A 722 22.26 25.37 -2.59
CA SER A 722 22.91 24.18 -3.18
C SER A 722 21.97 22.95 -3.20
N THR A 723 21.77 22.25 -4.32
CA THR A 723 22.61 22.18 -5.54
C THR A 723 21.75 22.15 -6.81
N GLN A 724 21.88 23.17 -7.68
CA GLN A 724 21.52 23.06 -9.10
C GLN A 724 22.78 22.73 -9.89
N LEU A 725 22.76 21.66 -10.68
CA LEU A 725 23.60 21.48 -11.87
C LEU A 725 23.15 20.24 -12.67
N PHE A 726 23.21 20.35 -14.00
CA PHE A 726 22.87 19.33 -15.02
C PHE A 726 21.37 19.05 -15.28
N LEU A 727 20.76 20.01 -15.98
CA LEU A 727 20.14 19.72 -17.29
C LEU A 727 21.18 19.92 -18.39
#